data_AF-A0A815DLS5-F1
#
_entry.id   AF-A0A815DLS5-F1
#
_cell.length_a   1.000
_cell.length_b   1.000
_cell.length_c   1.000
_cell.angle_alpha   90.00
_cell.angle_beta   90.00
_cell.angle_gamma   90.00
#
_symmetry.space_group_name_H-M   'P 1'
#
loop_
_entity.id
_entity.type
_entity.pdbx_description
1 polymer ?
#
loop_
_entity_poly.entity_id
_entity_poly.type
_entity_poly.pdbx_seq_one_letter_code
_entity_poly.pdbx_strand_id
1 'polypeptide(L)'
;MSMQQLNDEIEKLFRVSNKHQDSFIKRLDDLYRKFGTVSMEKWRNRTNNKNNSLLHELVEKDMPDVIEHVIREYKFDINIRRDKDGVTPLDLASVNENSNICDLLERLGATNVQREDVSKWSSDEEKEKSMNIVWLDLEMTSIEDPHILECAVIITDKHLRELTRQNWVIGFKKEVLDSLANWHQETFADCDKGGNGLFADVLKSKITREQVEKELLSLLKQYCVEKKCPLGGSSVHIDKEVLKLRMRSVHDYLHYRIIDVSSFQGIMRRWAPWIETDIKKSLARKGQESVNHRAMDDIEWSIAFMKEFRPHLTKRPVDPNNRKNERSIIQQRRRSASPSLVKKNQSPRKSNASNYNAHGNQGSASKYPSNSAYGNNSFDNKVQLYADEKRLLERIDLDKQTNVSSLRLDKNDQEIYMKNPHLREVFVNKDQLEASNKDFNKTSRRLPISRQLQRSNSSNSSRYSTTEHWGQRKLLLTEIEFLTKYGTDDDYLVIYAGAAPGSLNKNWVIGFKKEVLDSLANWHQETFADCDKGGNGLFADVLKSKITREQVEKELLSLLKQYCVEKKCPLGGSSVHIDKEVLKLRMQSVHDYLHYRIIDVSSFQGIMRRWAPWIETDIKKSLARKGQESVNHRAMDDIEWSIAFMREFRPHLTKRPVDPNNRKHERSIIQQRRRSASPSLVKKNQSPRKSNASNYNAHGNQGSVSKYPSNSAYGNNSFDNNVQLYADEKRLLERIEQDKKINVSSLHLYKNDQEIYMKNPHLREVFVNKDQLEASNKDFNKTSRRLPISRQLQRSNSSNSSRYSTTEHWGQRKLLLTEIEFLTKYGTDDDYLVIYAGAAPGSHLGYLSSLFPKCEFILFDDKEFSLMPTKNIEIKTENFTDDLARDYSNSRKKILFICNVRTYRPEENGQISLMDDMNNQGKWHSKMRPQVSLLSFRLPRTPDKITYYDGHQIIEPWASKRSIECRIVVKKDAKMTNYYYNEFENSLRQFHDIARVMYYEHNMDEVETEGLDHCYDCRAEIFILQEYIKKFQKPKNEKELKIKTAEMSADISKNIVDENRNELLGFKRTLNVVPAKGKIYSSNV
;
A
#
# COMPACT_ATOMS: atom_id res chain seq x y z
N MET A 1 -39.95 25.73 -33.84
CA MET A 1 -38.77 24.85 -34.01
C MET A 1 -38.59 23.96 -32.79
N SER A 2 -37.86 22.84 -32.87
CA SER A 2 -37.73 21.94 -31.72
C SER A 2 -36.60 22.37 -30.77
N MET A 3 -36.75 22.09 -29.47
CA MET A 3 -35.68 22.31 -28.49
C MET A 3 -34.43 21.46 -28.77
N GLN A 4 -34.61 20.30 -29.43
CA GLN A 4 -33.48 19.47 -29.88
C GLN A 4 -32.60 20.22 -30.89
N GLN A 5 -33.20 20.92 -31.85
CA GLN A 5 -32.45 21.76 -32.81
C GLN A 5 -31.71 22.91 -32.12
N LEU A 6 -32.29 23.50 -31.07
CA LEU A 6 -31.62 24.54 -30.28
C LEU A 6 -30.42 23.98 -29.51
N ASN A 7 -30.55 22.80 -28.91
CA ASN A 7 -29.44 22.10 -28.24
C ASN A 7 -28.28 21.84 -29.21
N ASP A 8 -28.58 21.25 -30.37
CA ASP A 8 -27.55 20.87 -31.36
C ASP A 8 -26.80 22.10 -31.90
N GLU A 9 -27.48 23.23 -32.10
CA GLU A 9 -26.85 24.48 -32.56
C GLU A 9 -26.05 25.19 -31.46
N ILE A 10 -26.54 25.22 -30.22
CA ILE A 10 -25.78 25.78 -29.07
C ILE A 10 -24.53 24.92 -28.78
N GLU A 11 -24.62 23.59 -28.89
CA GLU A 11 -23.44 22.72 -28.78
C GLU A 11 -22.42 22.97 -29.90
N LYS A 12 -22.87 23.16 -31.14
CA LYS A 12 -21.96 23.55 -32.25
C LYS A 12 -21.31 24.90 -31.99
N LEU A 13 -22.06 25.86 -31.48
CA LEU A 13 -21.56 27.20 -31.15
C LEU A 13 -20.42 27.14 -30.12
N PHE A 14 -20.57 26.34 -29.06
CA PHE A 14 -19.53 26.14 -28.04
C PHE A 14 -18.36 25.23 -28.44
N ARG A 15 -18.38 24.62 -29.64
CA ARG A 15 -17.26 23.79 -30.16
C ARG A 15 -16.27 24.56 -31.04
N VAL A 16 -16.55 25.81 -31.39
CA VAL A 16 -15.67 26.64 -32.24
C VAL A 16 -14.68 27.44 -31.37
N SER A 17 -13.45 27.62 -31.84
CA SER A 17 -12.36 28.26 -31.09
C SER A 17 -12.69 29.70 -30.65
N ASN A 18 -12.77 29.92 -29.33
CA ASN A 18 -13.08 31.19 -28.62
C ASN A 18 -12.08 32.36 -28.82
N LYS A 19 -11.31 32.43 -29.92
CA LYS A 19 -10.33 33.50 -30.13
C LYS A 19 -10.93 34.85 -30.54
N HIS A 20 -12.21 34.90 -30.92
CA HIS A 20 -12.92 36.12 -31.32
C HIS A 20 -14.38 36.08 -30.84
N GLN A 21 -14.70 36.83 -29.79
CA GLN A 21 -16.07 36.87 -29.22
C GLN A 21 -17.08 37.47 -30.21
N ASP A 22 -16.69 38.39 -31.08
CA ASP A 22 -17.56 38.97 -32.13
C ASP A 22 -18.19 37.93 -33.07
N SER A 23 -17.45 36.87 -33.39
CA SER A 23 -17.95 35.78 -34.24
C SER A 23 -18.92 34.86 -33.48
N PHE A 24 -18.76 34.77 -32.15
CA PHE A 24 -19.70 34.09 -31.27
C PHE A 24 -20.99 34.89 -31.16
N ILE A 25 -20.89 36.20 -30.91
CA ILE A 25 -22.02 37.14 -30.85
C ILE A 25 -22.87 37.07 -32.13
N LYS A 26 -22.26 37.21 -33.31
CA LYS A 26 -23.00 37.15 -34.59
C LYS A 26 -23.81 35.86 -34.78
N ARG A 27 -23.23 34.71 -34.40
CA ARG A 27 -23.93 33.42 -34.48
C ARG A 27 -25.01 33.30 -33.41
N LEU A 28 -24.78 33.87 -32.23
CA LEU A 28 -25.76 33.93 -31.16
C LEU A 28 -26.95 34.83 -31.53
N ASP A 29 -26.72 35.94 -32.25
CA ASP A 29 -27.77 36.78 -32.83
C ASP A 29 -28.63 36.00 -33.84
N ASP A 30 -28.01 35.19 -34.70
CA ASP A 30 -28.73 34.34 -35.65
C ASP A 30 -29.57 33.26 -34.93
N LEU A 31 -29.06 32.66 -33.85
CA LEU A 31 -29.86 31.75 -33.01
C LEU A 31 -30.98 32.49 -32.26
N TYR A 32 -30.71 33.69 -31.74
CA TYR A 32 -31.69 34.54 -31.07
C TYR A 32 -32.85 34.90 -32.01
N ARG A 33 -32.56 35.38 -33.23
CA ARG A 33 -33.57 35.65 -34.28
C ARG A 33 -34.38 34.42 -34.65
N LYS A 34 -33.77 33.23 -34.61
CA LYS A 34 -34.36 31.96 -35.10
C LYS A 34 -35.19 31.23 -34.05
N PHE A 35 -34.85 31.34 -32.76
CA PHE A 35 -35.48 30.59 -31.67
C PHE A 35 -36.17 31.47 -30.61
N GLY A 36 -35.86 32.77 -30.55
CA GLY A 36 -36.47 33.75 -29.65
C GLY A 36 -35.92 33.70 -28.21
N THR A 37 -36.06 34.83 -27.51
CA THR A 37 -35.55 35.08 -26.15
C THR A 37 -35.95 33.99 -25.16
N VAL A 38 -37.24 33.70 -25.07
CA VAL A 38 -37.82 32.76 -24.09
C VAL A 38 -37.26 31.35 -24.24
N SER A 39 -36.98 30.90 -25.48
CA SER A 39 -36.42 29.57 -25.74
C SER A 39 -34.94 29.49 -25.34
N MET A 40 -34.18 30.55 -25.60
CA MET A 40 -32.75 30.63 -25.29
C MET A 40 -32.48 30.82 -23.79
N GLU A 41 -33.31 31.59 -23.09
CA GLU A 41 -33.20 31.82 -21.64
C GLU A 41 -33.65 30.59 -20.82
N LYS A 42 -34.69 29.88 -21.29
CA LYS A 42 -35.11 28.58 -20.74
C LYS A 42 -34.22 27.41 -21.16
N TRP A 43 -33.22 27.64 -22.01
CA TRP A 43 -32.25 26.61 -22.35
C TRP A 43 -31.46 26.20 -21.11
N ARG A 44 -31.16 24.89 -21.03
CA ARG A 44 -30.40 24.27 -19.94
C ARG A 44 -29.44 23.24 -20.54
N ASN A 45 -28.18 23.30 -20.13
CA ASN A 45 -27.18 22.32 -20.52
C ASN A 45 -27.41 20.99 -19.78
N ARG A 46 -28.26 20.12 -20.37
CA ARG A 46 -28.62 18.81 -19.80
C ARG A 46 -27.52 17.75 -19.92
N THR A 47 -26.45 17.99 -20.67
CA THR A 47 -25.28 17.07 -20.74
C THR A 47 -24.29 17.32 -19.60
N ASN A 48 -24.47 18.41 -18.84
CA ASN A 48 -23.73 18.73 -17.63
C ASN A 48 -24.62 18.47 -16.39
N ASN A 49 -24.14 17.68 -15.41
CA ASN A 49 -24.87 17.31 -14.18
C ASN A 49 -25.31 18.50 -13.29
N LYS A 50 -25.07 19.74 -13.71
CA LYS A 50 -25.50 20.98 -13.06
C LYS A 50 -26.79 21.58 -13.65
N ASN A 51 -27.20 21.23 -14.89
CA ASN A 51 -28.25 21.94 -15.64
C ASN A 51 -28.02 23.46 -15.70
N ASN A 52 -26.81 23.89 -16.09
CA ASN A 52 -26.48 25.31 -16.24
C ASN A 52 -27.39 25.99 -17.30
N SER A 53 -27.84 27.22 -17.04
CA SER A 53 -28.42 28.07 -18.11
C SER A 53 -27.32 28.59 -19.05
N LEU A 54 -27.70 29.18 -20.19
CA LEU A 54 -26.73 29.73 -21.15
C LEU A 54 -25.80 30.76 -20.49
N LEU A 55 -26.33 31.62 -19.61
CA LEU A 55 -25.54 32.64 -18.91
C LEU A 55 -24.52 32.02 -17.93
N HIS A 56 -24.87 30.92 -17.26
CA HIS A 56 -23.92 30.17 -16.43
C HIS A 56 -22.81 29.50 -17.26
N GLU A 57 -23.12 28.96 -18.44
CA GLU A 57 -22.11 28.38 -19.35
C GLU A 57 -21.14 29.45 -19.89
N LEU A 58 -21.62 30.67 -20.16
CA LEU A 58 -20.77 31.79 -20.56
C LEU A 58 -19.84 32.25 -19.42
N VAL A 59 -20.31 32.22 -18.18
CA VAL A 59 -19.48 32.46 -16.98
C VAL A 59 -18.44 31.35 -16.77
N GLU A 60 -18.77 30.06 -16.96
CA GLU A 60 -17.78 28.97 -16.88
C GLU A 60 -16.73 29.03 -18.01
N LYS A 61 -17.03 29.72 -19.12
CA LYS A 61 -16.15 29.83 -20.31
C LYS A 61 -15.36 31.14 -20.41
N ASP A 62 -15.49 32.02 -19.42
CA ASP A 62 -14.81 33.33 -19.33
C ASP A 62 -15.04 34.22 -20.57
N MET A 63 -16.32 34.47 -20.90
CA MET A 63 -16.74 35.20 -22.11
C MET A 63 -17.41 36.55 -21.81
N PRO A 64 -16.68 37.56 -21.30
CA PRO A 64 -17.26 38.83 -20.83
C PRO A 64 -18.03 39.59 -21.92
N ASP A 65 -17.49 39.70 -23.13
CA ASP A 65 -18.12 40.47 -24.22
C ASP A 65 -19.47 39.84 -24.63
N VAL A 66 -19.55 38.50 -24.62
CA VAL A 66 -20.80 37.76 -24.90
C VAL A 66 -21.79 37.89 -23.73
N ILE A 67 -21.32 37.87 -22.48
CA ILE A 67 -22.16 38.08 -21.29
C ILE A 67 -22.81 39.46 -21.36
N GLU A 68 -22.02 40.50 -21.65
CA GLU A 68 -22.53 41.87 -21.79
C GLU A 68 -23.53 42.00 -22.94
N HIS A 69 -23.25 41.41 -24.10
CA HIS A 69 -24.19 41.40 -25.24
C HIS A 69 -25.51 40.70 -24.90
N VAL A 70 -25.47 39.52 -24.29
CA VAL A 70 -26.67 38.74 -23.92
C VAL A 70 -27.55 39.50 -22.93
N ILE A 71 -26.96 40.16 -21.93
CA ILE A 71 -27.71 40.93 -20.94
C ILE A 71 -28.26 42.23 -21.55
N ARG A 72 -27.46 42.96 -22.34
CA ARG A 72 -27.87 44.24 -22.93
C ARG A 72 -28.90 44.07 -24.05
N GLU A 73 -28.68 43.16 -24.99
CA GLU A 73 -29.50 43.03 -26.20
C GLU A 73 -30.67 42.07 -26.01
N TYR A 74 -30.45 40.93 -25.35
CA TYR A 74 -31.51 39.91 -25.19
C TYR A 74 -32.29 40.05 -23.87
N LYS A 75 -31.87 40.94 -22.97
CA LYS A 75 -32.53 41.21 -21.66
C LYS A 75 -32.70 39.96 -20.80
N PHE A 76 -31.75 39.04 -20.84
CA PHE A 76 -31.77 37.86 -19.98
C PHE A 76 -31.73 38.26 -18.51
N ASP A 77 -32.44 37.50 -17.65
CA ASP A 77 -32.35 37.64 -16.20
C ASP A 77 -30.90 37.40 -15.74
N ILE A 78 -30.23 38.49 -15.36
CA ILE A 78 -28.86 38.48 -14.87
C ILE A 78 -28.71 37.72 -13.54
N ASN A 79 -29.80 37.60 -12.79
CA ASN A 79 -29.88 36.88 -11.52
C ASN A 79 -30.51 35.48 -11.68
N ILE A 80 -30.62 34.96 -12.92
CA ILE A 80 -31.25 33.67 -13.23
C ILE A 80 -30.70 32.57 -12.32
N ARG A 81 -31.56 31.95 -11.53
CA ARG A 81 -31.15 30.90 -10.59
C ARG A 81 -31.03 29.55 -11.30
N ARG A 82 -29.96 28.81 -11.01
CA ARG A 82 -29.81 27.43 -11.49
C ARG A 82 -30.79 26.51 -10.77
N ASP A 83 -31.60 25.79 -11.55
CA ASP A 83 -32.72 24.95 -11.07
C ASP A 83 -32.33 23.91 -10.00
N LYS A 84 -31.04 23.56 -9.90
CA LYS A 84 -30.52 22.53 -8.98
C LYS A 84 -30.19 23.03 -7.57
N ASP A 85 -29.64 24.24 -7.46
CA ASP A 85 -29.01 24.72 -6.22
C ASP A 85 -29.13 26.24 -6.00
N GLY A 86 -29.91 26.95 -6.83
CA GLY A 86 -30.27 28.35 -6.62
C GLY A 86 -29.16 29.37 -6.93
N VAL A 87 -27.96 28.89 -7.27
CA VAL A 87 -26.77 29.68 -7.65
C VAL A 87 -27.10 30.59 -8.84
N THR A 88 -26.66 31.84 -8.76
CA THR A 88 -26.75 32.85 -9.84
C THR A 88 -25.45 32.91 -10.67
N PRO A 89 -25.43 33.58 -11.83
CA PRO A 89 -24.21 33.88 -12.58
C PRO A 89 -23.15 34.62 -11.75
N LEU A 90 -23.57 35.54 -10.87
CA LEU A 90 -22.67 36.31 -9.99
C LEU A 90 -22.06 35.42 -8.89
N ASP A 91 -22.85 34.55 -8.27
CA ASP A 91 -22.37 33.55 -7.32
C ASP A 91 -21.32 32.63 -8.00
N LEU A 92 -21.60 32.18 -9.22
CA LEU A 92 -20.72 31.29 -9.98
C LEU A 92 -19.41 31.98 -10.39
N ALA A 93 -19.47 33.24 -10.82
CA ALA A 93 -18.28 34.04 -11.14
C ALA A 93 -17.40 34.24 -9.90
N SER A 94 -18.02 34.53 -8.75
CA SER A 94 -17.37 34.70 -7.45
C SER A 94 -16.68 33.42 -6.97
N VAL A 95 -17.37 32.27 -7.06
CA VAL A 95 -16.82 30.96 -6.70
C VAL A 95 -15.66 30.53 -7.60
N ASN A 96 -15.65 30.97 -8.87
CA ASN A 96 -14.58 30.69 -9.82
C ASN A 96 -13.39 31.67 -9.73
N GLU A 97 -13.41 32.63 -8.79
CA GLU A 97 -12.41 33.71 -8.64
C GLU A 97 -12.26 34.62 -9.91
N ASN A 98 -13.28 34.66 -10.78
CA ASN A 98 -13.28 35.44 -12.03
C ASN A 98 -13.67 36.92 -11.80
N SER A 99 -12.75 37.68 -11.19
CA SER A 99 -12.99 39.09 -10.81
C SER A 99 -13.52 39.98 -11.94
N ASN A 100 -12.99 39.86 -13.16
CA ASN A 100 -13.45 40.66 -14.31
C ASN A 100 -14.94 40.42 -14.66
N ILE A 101 -15.44 39.19 -14.46
CA ILE A 101 -16.85 38.85 -14.69
C ILE A 101 -17.71 39.24 -13.49
N CYS A 102 -17.20 39.18 -12.27
CA CYS A 102 -17.88 39.73 -11.10
C CYS A 102 -18.12 41.24 -11.30
N ASP A 103 -17.04 41.99 -11.58
CA ASP A 103 -17.08 43.42 -11.86
C ASP A 103 -18.04 43.74 -13.03
N LEU A 104 -18.08 42.90 -14.07
CA LEU A 104 -18.99 43.06 -15.21
C LEU A 104 -20.46 42.83 -14.82
N LEU A 105 -20.77 41.73 -14.14
CA LEU A 105 -22.13 41.40 -13.74
C LEU A 105 -22.69 42.45 -12.76
N GLU A 106 -21.89 42.88 -11.78
CA GLU A 106 -22.27 43.97 -10.87
C GLU A 106 -22.52 45.29 -11.62
N ARG A 107 -21.64 45.67 -12.57
CA ARG A 107 -21.85 46.85 -13.43
C ARG A 107 -23.10 46.76 -14.31
N LEU A 108 -23.49 45.55 -14.70
CA LEU A 108 -24.71 45.29 -15.49
C LEU A 108 -25.98 45.17 -14.64
N GLY A 109 -25.89 45.38 -13.32
CA GLY A 109 -27.03 45.39 -12.42
C GLY A 109 -27.34 44.05 -11.76
N ALA A 110 -26.39 43.11 -11.72
CA ALA A 110 -26.53 41.89 -10.92
C ALA A 110 -26.61 42.30 -9.45
N THR A 111 -27.71 41.94 -8.81
CA THR A 111 -27.95 42.30 -7.42
C THR A 111 -27.61 41.11 -6.53
N ASN A 112 -26.86 41.37 -5.46
CA ASN A 112 -26.84 40.49 -4.29
C ASN A 112 -28.22 40.55 -3.62
N VAL A 113 -29.23 39.96 -4.26
CA VAL A 113 -30.60 39.88 -3.73
C VAL A 113 -30.54 39.16 -2.40
N GLN A 114 -31.02 39.84 -1.35
CA GLN A 114 -30.78 39.39 0.01
C GLN A 114 -31.35 38.00 0.27
N ARG A 115 -30.68 37.35 1.23
CA ARG A 115 -30.95 36.02 1.78
C ARG A 115 -32.23 36.04 2.65
N GLU A 116 -33.38 36.49 2.13
CA GLU A 116 -34.59 36.70 2.96
C GLU A 116 -35.72 35.66 2.76
N ASP A 117 -35.75 34.91 1.64
CA ASP A 117 -36.51 33.64 1.54
C ASP A 117 -35.72 32.44 2.14
N VAL A 118 -34.85 32.73 3.10
CA VAL A 118 -33.91 31.78 3.73
C VAL A 118 -34.49 31.16 5.01
N SER A 119 -35.78 31.38 5.29
CA SER A 119 -36.56 30.62 6.29
C SER A 119 -36.64 29.11 6.02
N LYS A 120 -36.13 28.63 4.87
CA LYS A 120 -35.85 27.21 4.57
C LYS A 120 -34.40 26.90 4.15
N TRP A 121 -33.52 27.91 4.11
CA TRP A 121 -32.10 27.69 3.89
C TRP A 121 -31.35 27.87 5.20
N SER A 122 -31.04 26.72 5.81
CA SER A 122 -30.17 26.58 6.97
C SER A 122 -29.03 27.61 6.99
N SER A 123 -28.95 28.38 8.08
CA SER A 123 -27.96 29.44 8.26
C SER A 123 -26.53 28.89 8.08
N ASP A 124 -25.55 29.74 7.72
CA ASP A 124 -24.17 29.28 7.61
C ASP A 124 -23.67 28.62 8.92
N GLU A 125 -24.20 29.02 10.08
CA GLU A 125 -24.00 28.36 11.37
C GLU A 125 -24.65 26.97 11.46
N GLU A 126 -25.94 26.84 11.14
CA GLU A 126 -26.65 25.55 11.19
C GLU A 126 -26.07 24.56 10.15
N LYS A 127 -25.67 25.05 8.98
CA LYS A 127 -24.96 24.27 7.96
C LYS A 127 -23.60 23.76 8.46
N GLU A 128 -22.82 24.58 9.18
CA GLU A 128 -21.60 24.12 9.82
C GLU A 128 -21.89 23.15 10.98
N LYS A 129 -22.90 23.43 11.84
CA LYS A 129 -23.34 22.50 12.89
C LYS A 129 -23.77 21.14 12.34
N SER A 130 -24.42 21.10 11.18
CA SER A 130 -24.81 19.85 10.51
C SER A 130 -23.62 18.94 10.16
N MET A 131 -22.41 19.51 10.07
CA MET A 131 -21.15 18.79 9.81
C MET A 131 -20.39 18.39 11.08
N ASN A 132 -20.87 18.76 12.27
CA ASN A 132 -20.29 18.31 13.54
C ASN A 132 -20.37 16.78 13.70
N ILE A 133 -19.58 16.26 14.62
CA ILE A 133 -19.51 14.85 15.00
C ILE A 133 -19.68 14.80 16.52
N VAL A 134 -20.57 13.92 16.98
CA VAL A 134 -20.75 13.66 18.42
C VAL A 134 -19.91 12.44 18.75
N TRP A 135 -18.78 12.63 19.43
CA TRP A 135 -17.98 11.51 19.92
C TRP A 135 -18.51 11.10 21.28
N LEU A 136 -18.80 9.82 21.46
CA LEU A 136 -19.43 9.28 22.67
C LEU A 136 -18.95 7.85 22.88
N ASP A 137 -18.85 7.48 24.15
CA ASP A 137 -18.43 6.16 24.62
C ASP A 137 -19.15 5.89 25.96
N LEU A 138 -19.48 4.63 26.22
CA LEU A 138 -20.28 4.18 27.36
C LEU A 138 -19.64 2.97 28.04
N GLU A 139 -19.24 3.12 29.30
CA GLU A 139 -18.94 1.96 30.14
C GLU A 139 -20.25 1.39 30.71
N MET A 140 -20.43 0.07 30.64
CA MET A 140 -21.71 -0.59 30.91
C MET A 140 -21.58 -1.90 31.69
N THR A 141 -22.69 -2.39 32.23
CA THR A 141 -22.72 -3.62 33.07
C THR A 141 -22.68 -4.95 32.30
N SER A 142 -23.15 -4.95 31.05
CA SER A 142 -23.26 -6.12 30.17
C SER A 142 -23.67 -5.69 28.76
N ILE A 143 -23.67 -6.60 27.78
CA ILE A 143 -24.12 -6.33 26.40
C ILE A 143 -25.60 -6.71 26.20
N GLU A 144 -26.09 -7.65 27.00
CA GLU A 144 -27.43 -8.26 26.90
C GLU A 144 -28.51 -7.42 27.59
N ASP A 145 -28.22 -6.90 28.78
CA ASP A 145 -29.09 -5.98 29.56
C ASP A 145 -28.28 -4.75 30.04
N PRO A 146 -27.79 -3.92 29.10
CA PRO A 146 -26.77 -2.92 29.35
C PRO A 146 -27.30 -1.81 30.27
N HIS A 147 -26.73 -1.65 31.46
CA HIS A 147 -26.92 -0.46 32.29
C HIS A 147 -25.66 0.42 32.17
N ILE A 148 -25.84 1.72 31.93
CA ILE A 148 -24.74 2.66 31.71
C ILE A 148 -24.14 3.06 33.06
N LEU A 149 -22.84 2.85 33.24
CA LEU A 149 -22.06 3.20 34.44
C LEU A 149 -21.31 4.53 34.24
N GLU A 150 -20.66 4.73 33.10
CA GLU A 150 -20.03 5.99 32.69
C GLU A 150 -20.52 6.39 31.31
N CYS A 151 -20.69 7.69 31.08
CA CYS A 151 -21.04 8.26 29.78
C CYS A 151 -20.17 9.49 29.54
N ALA A 152 -19.32 9.42 28.53
CA ALA A 152 -18.51 10.55 28.10
C ALA A 152 -18.98 11.06 26.74
N VAL A 153 -18.80 12.36 26.49
CA VAL A 153 -19.07 12.98 25.19
C VAL A 153 -18.05 14.06 24.88
N ILE A 154 -17.57 14.10 23.63
CA ILE A 154 -16.86 15.24 23.05
C ILE A 154 -17.53 15.59 21.72
N ILE A 155 -18.06 16.81 21.59
CA ILE A 155 -18.61 17.27 20.30
C ILE A 155 -17.50 17.99 19.55
N THR A 156 -17.19 17.55 18.33
CA THR A 156 -16.20 18.22 17.47
C THR A 156 -16.82 18.79 16.21
N ASP A 157 -16.18 19.82 15.66
CA ASP A 157 -16.43 20.24 14.29
C ASP A 157 -15.95 19.20 13.25
N LYS A 158 -16.21 19.48 11.98
CA LYS A 158 -15.74 18.68 10.83
C LYS A 158 -14.21 18.55 10.72
N HIS A 159 -13.43 19.28 11.51
CA HIS A 159 -11.97 19.29 11.52
C HIS A 159 -11.36 18.60 12.74
N LEU A 160 -12.18 18.00 13.60
CA LEU A 160 -11.80 17.43 14.91
C LEU A 160 -11.29 18.47 15.92
N ARG A 161 -11.74 19.71 15.79
CA ARG A 161 -11.62 20.72 16.85
C ARG A 161 -12.78 20.53 17.82
N GLU A 162 -12.46 20.43 19.09
CA GLU A 162 -13.45 20.32 20.16
C GLU A 162 -14.28 21.60 20.27
N LEU A 163 -15.59 21.42 20.46
CA LEU A 163 -16.57 22.49 20.71
C LEU A 163 -17.05 22.47 22.16
N THR A 164 -17.16 21.27 22.73
CA THR A 164 -17.49 21.01 24.13
C THR A 164 -17.15 19.56 24.48
N ARG A 165 -16.95 19.27 25.77
CA ARG A 165 -16.79 17.94 26.36
C ARG A 165 -17.59 17.84 27.65
N GLN A 166 -17.99 16.63 28.02
CA GLN A 166 -18.56 16.34 29.33
C GLN A 166 -18.38 14.85 29.67
N ASN A 167 -18.25 14.53 30.96
CA ASN A 167 -18.25 13.16 31.47
C ASN A 167 -19.23 13.04 32.65
N TRP A 168 -19.99 11.95 32.70
CA TRP A 168 -20.91 11.62 33.78
C TRP A 168 -20.70 10.17 34.23
N VAL A 169 -20.53 9.98 35.53
CA VAL A 169 -20.62 8.66 36.16
C VAL A 169 -21.99 8.53 36.80
N ILE A 170 -22.72 7.44 36.54
CA ILE A 170 -24.08 7.19 37.04
C ILE A 170 -23.99 6.38 38.33
N GLY A 171 -24.75 6.77 39.35
CA GLY A 171 -24.71 6.13 40.67
C GLY A 171 -25.42 4.77 40.71
N PHE A 172 -24.70 3.73 41.16
CA PHE A 172 -25.26 2.40 41.44
C PHE A 172 -24.89 1.94 42.86
N LYS A 173 -25.70 1.03 43.41
CA LYS A 173 -25.41 0.42 44.71
C LYS A 173 -24.32 -0.65 44.60
N LYS A 174 -23.62 -0.89 45.70
CA LYS A 174 -22.52 -1.86 45.78
C LYS A 174 -22.96 -3.28 45.38
N GLU A 175 -24.17 -3.69 45.74
CA GLU A 175 -24.67 -5.04 45.43
C GLU A 175 -24.82 -5.28 43.91
N VAL A 176 -25.05 -4.21 43.13
CA VAL A 176 -25.08 -4.29 41.66
C VAL A 176 -23.65 -4.47 41.13
N LEU A 177 -22.69 -3.71 41.63
CA LEU A 177 -21.28 -3.82 41.21
C LEU A 177 -20.66 -5.16 41.61
N ASP A 178 -20.90 -5.62 42.83
CA ASP A 178 -20.45 -6.93 43.33
C ASP A 178 -21.04 -8.10 42.51
N SER A 179 -22.13 -7.89 41.77
CA SER A 179 -22.76 -8.90 40.90
C SER A 179 -22.23 -8.95 39.47
N LEU A 180 -21.37 -7.99 39.06
CA LEU A 180 -20.81 -7.94 37.71
C LEU A 180 -19.75 -9.02 37.49
N ALA A 181 -19.67 -9.54 36.25
CA ALA A 181 -18.72 -10.60 35.89
C ALA A 181 -17.25 -10.20 36.12
N ASN A 182 -16.38 -11.19 36.37
CA ASN A 182 -14.97 -11.03 36.78
C ASN A 182 -14.18 -9.98 35.97
N TRP A 183 -14.39 -9.88 34.65
CA TRP A 183 -13.71 -8.87 33.83
C TRP A 183 -13.98 -7.42 34.30
N HIS A 184 -15.19 -7.12 34.77
CA HIS A 184 -15.52 -5.81 35.36
C HIS A 184 -14.85 -5.66 36.74
N GLN A 185 -14.79 -6.73 37.53
CA GLN A 185 -14.11 -6.74 38.84
C GLN A 185 -12.60 -6.48 38.70
N GLU A 186 -11.99 -6.93 37.60
CA GLU A 186 -10.58 -6.68 37.31
C GLU A 186 -10.36 -5.28 36.71
N THR A 187 -11.19 -4.88 35.74
CA THR A 187 -11.00 -3.64 34.96
C THR A 187 -11.44 -2.39 35.73
N PHE A 188 -12.61 -2.43 36.37
CA PHE A 188 -13.24 -1.26 37.01
C PHE A 188 -12.96 -1.13 38.50
N ALA A 189 -12.22 -2.06 39.10
CA ALA A 189 -11.79 -1.97 40.49
C ALA A 189 -10.96 -0.71 40.79
N ASP A 190 -10.86 -0.41 42.08
CA ASP A 190 -10.04 0.68 42.61
C ASP A 190 -8.58 0.60 42.12
N CYS A 191 -7.94 1.75 41.90
CA CYS A 191 -6.60 1.80 41.28
C CYS A 191 -5.50 1.14 42.13
N ASP A 192 -5.67 1.03 43.45
CA ASP A 192 -4.78 0.30 44.36
C ASP A 192 -4.87 -1.23 44.20
N LYS A 193 -5.94 -1.72 43.56
CA LYS A 193 -6.16 -3.13 43.20
C LYS A 193 -5.78 -3.45 41.75
N GLY A 194 -5.31 -2.46 40.99
CA GLY A 194 -4.88 -2.60 39.59
C GLY A 194 -5.95 -2.30 38.53
N GLY A 195 -7.16 -1.90 38.93
CA GLY A 195 -8.20 -1.43 38.02
C GLY A 195 -8.12 0.07 37.72
N ASN A 196 -9.13 0.62 37.05
CA ASN A 196 -9.18 2.02 36.60
C ASN A 196 -9.98 2.98 37.50
N GLY A 197 -10.47 2.50 38.64
CA GLY A 197 -11.18 3.28 39.66
C GLY A 197 -12.65 3.58 39.39
N LEU A 198 -13.24 3.09 38.29
CA LEU A 198 -14.64 3.41 37.95
C LEU A 198 -15.64 2.98 39.04
N PHE A 199 -15.43 1.84 39.73
CA PHE A 199 -16.33 1.43 40.82
C PHE A 199 -16.36 2.43 41.99
N ALA A 200 -15.23 3.03 42.37
CA ALA A 200 -15.21 4.08 43.38
C ALA A 200 -16.02 5.31 42.96
N ASP A 201 -15.89 5.72 41.69
CA ASP A 201 -16.64 6.85 41.13
C ASP A 201 -18.15 6.54 41.07
N VAL A 202 -18.54 5.33 40.68
CA VAL A 202 -19.94 4.87 40.63
C VAL A 202 -20.58 4.83 42.02
N LEU A 203 -19.89 4.32 43.04
CA LEU A 203 -20.38 4.30 44.42
C LEU A 203 -20.51 5.70 45.03
N LYS A 204 -19.68 6.65 44.57
CA LYS A 204 -19.68 8.04 45.02
C LYS A 204 -20.72 8.90 44.29
N SER A 205 -21.09 8.53 43.06
CA SER A 205 -22.02 9.31 42.25
C SER A 205 -23.45 9.26 42.80
N LYS A 206 -24.17 10.37 42.60
CA LYS A 206 -25.60 10.53 42.87
C LYS A 206 -26.40 10.91 41.62
N ILE A 207 -25.74 10.94 40.46
CA ILE A 207 -26.36 11.31 39.19
C ILE A 207 -27.12 10.10 38.65
N THR A 208 -28.37 10.30 38.21
CA THR A 208 -29.19 9.25 37.60
C THR A 208 -29.07 9.27 36.07
N ARG A 209 -29.36 8.14 35.43
CA ARG A 209 -29.41 8.00 33.97
C ARG A 209 -30.31 9.06 33.30
N GLU A 210 -31.44 9.39 33.91
CA GLU A 210 -32.41 10.37 33.40
C GLU A 210 -31.85 11.80 33.43
N GLN A 211 -31.03 12.11 34.43
CA GLN A 211 -30.32 13.40 34.51
C GLN A 211 -29.26 13.49 33.39
N VAL A 212 -28.45 12.44 33.22
CA VAL A 212 -27.47 12.36 32.11
C VAL A 212 -28.15 12.47 30.75
N GLU A 213 -29.24 11.72 30.51
CA GLU A 213 -29.99 11.77 29.25
C GLU A 213 -30.49 13.20 28.94
N LYS A 214 -31.02 13.91 29.95
CA LYS A 214 -31.51 15.28 29.82
C LYS A 214 -30.37 16.28 29.55
N GLU A 215 -29.27 16.18 30.27
CA GLU A 215 -28.11 17.07 30.11
C GLU A 215 -27.42 16.84 28.75
N LEU A 216 -27.21 15.58 28.36
CA LEU A 216 -26.68 15.20 27.06
C LEU A 216 -27.58 15.68 25.92
N LEU A 217 -28.90 15.50 26.00
CA LEU A 217 -29.83 16.02 24.99
C LEU A 217 -29.81 17.55 24.91
N SER A 218 -29.64 18.24 26.05
CA SER A 218 -29.48 19.70 26.07
C SER A 218 -28.19 20.14 25.37
N LEU A 219 -27.09 19.43 25.60
CA LEU A 219 -25.81 19.67 24.95
C LEU A 219 -25.89 19.44 23.43
N LEU A 220 -26.55 18.35 23.00
CA LEU A 220 -26.79 18.08 21.59
C LEU A 220 -27.61 19.19 20.92
N LYS A 221 -28.68 19.68 21.55
CA LYS A 221 -29.50 20.77 21.01
C LYS A 221 -28.75 22.10 20.85
N GLN A 222 -27.68 22.32 21.61
CA GLN A 222 -26.85 23.53 21.52
C GLN A 222 -25.87 23.48 20.34
N TYR A 223 -25.25 22.32 20.11
CA TYR A 223 -24.11 22.16 19.18
C TYR A 223 -24.41 21.36 17.91
N CYS A 224 -25.52 20.62 17.85
CA CYS A 224 -25.88 19.73 16.75
C CYS A 224 -27.22 20.11 16.13
N VAL A 225 -27.40 19.73 14.86
CA VAL A 225 -28.70 19.85 14.17
C VAL A 225 -29.38 18.50 14.23
N GLU A 226 -30.66 18.48 14.60
CA GLU A 226 -31.47 17.27 14.73
C GLU A 226 -31.34 16.39 13.48
N LYS A 227 -31.01 15.11 13.70
CA LYS A 227 -30.86 14.08 12.68
C LYS A 227 -29.83 14.42 11.58
N LYS A 228 -28.87 15.32 11.83
CA LYS A 228 -27.75 15.62 10.91
C LYS A 228 -26.38 15.14 11.41
N CYS A 229 -26.11 15.28 12.70
CA CYS A 229 -24.81 14.93 13.29
C CYS A 229 -24.72 13.42 13.59
N PRO A 230 -23.74 12.69 13.03
CA PRO A 230 -23.52 11.28 13.36
C PRO A 230 -22.81 11.12 14.70
N LEU A 231 -23.05 9.97 15.33
CA LEU A 231 -22.30 9.46 16.48
C LEU A 231 -20.95 8.90 16.01
N GLY A 232 -19.86 9.13 16.72
CA GLY A 232 -18.52 8.64 16.42
C GLY A 232 -17.81 8.07 17.65
N GLY A 233 -16.94 7.09 17.44
CA GLY A 233 -16.29 6.35 18.54
C GLY A 233 -15.73 5.01 18.05
N SER A 234 -15.18 4.21 18.95
CA SER A 234 -14.62 2.89 18.62
C SER A 234 -15.66 1.79 18.88
N SER A 235 -16.12 1.09 17.84
CA SER A 235 -17.24 0.11 17.95
C SER A 235 -18.58 0.74 18.35
N VAL A 236 -18.73 2.04 18.04
CA VAL A 236 -19.82 2.93 18.51
C VAL A 236 -21.24 2.53 18.06
N HIS A 237 -21.38 1.48 17.25
CA HIS A 237 -22.67 0.85 17.00
C HIS A 237 -23.23 0.19 18.27
N ILE A 238 -22.38 -0.31 19.18
CA ILE A 238 -22.81 -0.86 20.46
C ILE A 238 -23.40 0.27 21.32
N ASP A 239 -22.68 1.37 21.50
CA ASP A 239 -23.17 2.53 22.26
C ASP A 239 -24.49 3.05 21.69
N LYS A 240 -24.64 3.02 20.36
CA LYS A 240 -25.87 3.41 19.69
C LYS A 240 -27.05 2.49 20.01
N GLU A 241 -26.84 1.18 20.04
CA GLU A 241 -27.84 0.21 20.53
C GLU A 241 -28.21 0.49 21.99
N VAL A 242 -27.23 0.76 22.85
CA VAL A 242 -27.45 1.09 24.27
C VAL A 242 -28.23 2.41 24.41
N LEU A 243 -27.89 3.47 23.67
CA LEU A 243 -28.64 4.72 23.65
C LEU A 243 -30.09 4.51 23.16
N LYS A 244 -30.32 3.66 22.16
CA LYS A 244 -31.67 3.33 21.68
C LYS A 244 -32.54 2.67 22.76
N LEU A 245 -31.94 1.87 23.62
CA LEU A 245 -32.60 1.17 24.73
C LEU A 245 -32.72 2.02 26.01
N ARG A 246 -31.68 2.80 26.34
CA ARG A 246 -31.49 3.44 27.66
C ARG A 246 -31.44 4.96 27.63
N MET A 247 -31.34 5.62 26.47
CA MET A 247 -31.33 7.09 26.35
C MET A 247 -32.00 7.50 25.03
N ARG A 248 -33.25 7.03 24.83
CA ARG A 248 -33.89 7.06 23.52
C ARG A 248 -34.06 8.48 22.95
N SER A 249 -34.23 9.49 23.80
CA SER A 249 -34.35 10.88 23.34
C SER A 249 -33.04 11.43 22.75
N VAL A 250 -31.89 10.94 23.23
CA VAL A 250 -30.56 11.22 22.67
C VAL A 250 -30.38 10.46 21.35
N HIS A 251 -30.71 9.17 21.31
CA HIS A 251 -30.67 8.35 20.09
C HIS A 251 -31.48 8.98 18.94
N ASP A 252 -32.74 9.32 19.20
CA ASP A 252 -33.68 9.81 18.19
C ASP A 252 -33.32 11.25 17.69
N TYR A 253 -32.48 11.99 18.42
CA TYR A 253 -31.96 13.30 18.01
C TYR A 253 -30.74 13.21 17.07
N LEU A 254 -29.98 12.12 17.12
CA LEU A 254 -28.77 11.91 16.32
C LEU A 254 -29.09 11.46 14.89
N HIS A 255 -28.16 11.64 13.96
CA HIS A 255 -28.28 11.06 12.61
C HIS A 255 -28.16 9.53 12.67
N TYR A 256 -28.88 8.81 11.80
CA TYR A 256 -28.87 7.33 11.80
C TYR A 256 -27.50 6.72 11.49
N ARG A 257 -26.72 7.28 10.56
CA ARG A 257 -25.31 6.91 10.34
C ARG A 257 -24.41 7.18 11.55
N ILE A 258 -23.30 6.44 11.59
CA ILE A 258 -22.22 6.56 12.56
C ILE A 258 -20.89 6.92 11.85
N ILE A 259 -19.85 7.18 12.65
CA ILE A 259 -18.44 7.25 12.25
C ILE A 259 -17.67 6.30 13.18
N ASP A 260 -17.69 5.02 12.85
CA ASP A 260 -17.02 3.98 13.63
C ASP A 260 -15.51 3.94 13.32
N VAL A 261 -14.69 4.26 14.32
CA VAL A 261 -13.21 4.20 14.26
C VAL A 261 -12.73 2.76 14.12
N SER A 262 -13.47 1.78 14.65
CA SER A 262 -13.12 0.36 14.54
C SER A 262 -13.20 -0.13 13.09
N SER A 263 -14.11 0.42 12.28
CA SER A 263 -14.20 0.20 10.83
C SER A 263 -12.96 0.74 10.10
N PHE A 264 -12.49 1.94 10.43
CA PHE A 264 -11.25 2.50 9.87
C PHE A 264 -10.03 1.66 10.24
N GLN A 265 -9.91 1.25 11.50
CA GLN A 265 -8.86 0.31 11.93
C GLN A 265 -8.97 -1.01 11.18
N GLY A 266 -10.16 -1.62 11.09
CA GLY A 266 -10.36 -2.90 10.42
C GLY A 266 -9.91 -2.88 8.96
N ILE A 267 -10.27 -1.84 8.21
CA ILE A 267 -9.80 -1.67 6.84
C ILE A 267 -8.29 -1.38 6.78
N MET A 268 -7.73 -0.60 7.72
CA MET A 268 -6.28 -0.37 7.75
C MET A 268 -5.49 -1.64 8.08
N ARG A 269 -5.87 -2.47 9.06
CA ARG A 269 -5.24 -3.78 9.33
C ARG A 269 -5.15 -4.63 8.07
N ARG A 270 -6.24 -4.67 7.30
CA ARG A 270 -6.38 -5.50 6.08
C ARG A 270 -5.66 -4.94 4.86
N TRP A 271 -5.64 -3.62 4.65
CA TRP A 271 -5.19 -3.02 3.39
C TRP A 271 -3.96 -2.13 3.48
N ALA A 272 -3.69 -1.55 4.65
CA ALA A 272 -2.59 -0.61 4.86
C ALA A 272 -2.08 -0.67 6.32
N PRO A 273 -1.64 -1.84 6.83
CA PRO A 273 -1.30 -2.02 8.24
C PRO A 273 -0.14 -1.12 8.70
N TRP A 274 0.68 -0.65 7.76
CA TRP A 274 1.71 0.36 8.03
C TRP A 274 1.13 1.71 8.45
N ILE A 275 -0.06 2.13 7.96
CA ILE A 275 -0.69 3.40 8.35
C ILE A 275 -1.13 3.33 9.81
N GLU A 276 -1.85 2.28 10.20
CA GLU A 276 -2.24 2.09 11.60
C GLU A 276 -1.03 1.92 12.51
N THR A 277 0.02 1.21 12.06
CA THR A 277 1.29 1.08 12.79
C THR A 277 1.97 2.44 12.97
N ASP A 278 2.02 3.27 11.92
CA ASP A 278 2.61 4.61 11.97
C ASP A 278 1.80 5.54 12.89
N ILE A 279 0.46 5.47 12.85
CA ILE A 279 -0.46 6.19 13.76
C ILE A 279 -0.25 5.75 15.21
N LYS A 280 -0.32 4.45 15.51
CA LYS A 280 -0.09 3.91 16.86
C LYS A 280 1.28 4.28 17.41
N LYS A 281 2.34 4.20 16.59
CA LYS A 281 3.68 4.68 16.94
C LYS A 281 3.74 6.20 17.11
N SER A 282 2.87 6.97 16.48
CA SER A 282 2.76 8.44 16.67
C SER A 282 2.08 8.78 17.99
N LEU A 283 0.98 8.10 18.32
CA LEU A 283 0.24 8.28 19.58
C LEU A 283 1.09 7.85 20.80
N ALA A 284 1.74 6.69 20.77
CA ALA A 284 2.64 6.25 21.83
C ALA A 284 3.79 7.25 22.08
N ARG A 285 4.38 7.82 21.02
CA ARG A 285 5.41 8.89 21.14
C ARG A 285 4.89 10.20 21.75
N LYS A 286 3.58 10.40 21.82
CA LYS A 286 2.93 11.54 22.48
C LYS A 286 2.46 11.23 23.91
N GLY A 287 2.74 10.03 24.43
CA GLY A 287 2.18 9.55 25.69
C GLY A 287 0.69 9.19 25.60
N GLN A 288 0.15 9.04 24.40
CA GLN A 288 -1.25 8.65 24.14
C GLN A 288 -1.30 7.15 23.84
N GLU A 289 -0.99 6.34 24.84
CA GLU A 289 -1.14 4.88 24.76
C GLU A 289 -2.63 4.49 24.79
N SER A 290 -2.97 3.26 24.44
CA SER A 290 -4.39 2.88 24.28
C SER A 290 -5.05 2.59 25.63
N VAL A 291 -6.19 3.24 25.86
CA VAL A 291 -7.38 2.72 26.55
C VAL A 291 -7.12 2.11 27.93
N ASN A 292 -7.51 2.85 28.97
CA ASN A 292 -7.61 2.36 30.36
C ASN A 292 -9.05 1.92 30.71
N HIS A 293 -9.96 1.84 29.73
CA HIS A 293 -11.40 1.59 29.91
C HIS A 293 -12.11 2.65 30.78
N ARG A 294 -11.80 3.93 30.49
CA ARG A 294 -12.56 5.09 30.97
C ARG A 294 -13.10 5.83 29.76
N ALA A 295 -14.41 6.08 29.73
CA ALA A 295 -15.10 6.53 28.52
C ALA A 295 -14.51 7.82 27.90
N MET A 296 -14.03 8.75 28.73
CA MET A 296 -13.41 10.00 28.24
C MET A 296 -12.06 9.75 27.55
N ASP A 297 -11.22 8.89 28.10
CA ASP A 297 -9.88 8.61 27.57
C ASP A 297 -9.98 7.84 26.23
N ASP A 298 -10.97 6.96 26.11
CA ASP A 298 -11.27 6.20 24.89
C ASP A 298 -11.81 7.08 23.75
N ILE A 299 -12.63 8.09 24.07
CA ILE A 299 -13.03 9.14 23.12
C ILE A 299 -11.81 9.98 22.69
N GLU A 300 -10.99 10.43 23.64
CA GLU A 300 -9.80 11.22 23.31
C GLU A 300 -8.83 10.45 22.41
N TRP A 301 -8.60 9.17 22.70
CA TRP A 301 -7.79 8.28 21.89
C TRP A 301 -8.40 8.08 20.50
N SER A 302 -9.71 7.87 20.41
CA SER A 302 -10.45 7.76 19.13
C SER A 302 -10.33 9.02 18.27
N ILE A 303 -10.46 10.19 18.87
CA ILE A 303 -10.27 11.49 18.19
C ILE A 303 -8.80 11.68 17.78
N ALA A 304 -7.84 11.33 18.65
CA ALA A 304 -6.41 11.44 18.36
C ALA A 304 -5.98 10.53 17.20
N PHE A 305 -6.46 9.29 17.19
CA PHE A 305 -6.29 8.33 16.09
C PHE A 305 -6.82 8.91 14.77
N MET A 306 -8.02 9.50 14.78
CA MET A 306 -8.63 10.09 13.59
C MET A 306 -7.95 11.40 13.15
N LYS A 307 -7.35 12.17 14.08
CA LYS A 307 -6.48 13.33 13.77
C LYS A 307 -5.20 12.89 13.04
N GLU A 308 -4.55 11.81 13.49
CA GLU A 308 -3.37 11.25 12.83
C GLU A 308 -3.70 10.55 11.51
N PHE A 309 -4.90 9.96 11.37
CA PHE A 309 -5.38 9.37 10.11
C PHE A 309 -5.68 10.42 9.03
N ARG A 310 -6.24 11.58 9.39
CA ARG A 310 -6.68 12.61 8.43
C ARG A 310 -5.64 12.99 7.36
N PRO A 311 -4.34 13.22 7.65
CA PRO A 311 -3.30 13.47 6.65
C PRO A 311 -3.02 12.32 5.66
N HIS A 312 -3.46 11.10 5.93
CA HIS A 312 -3.35 10.00 4.97
C HIS A 312 -4.46 10.07 3.92
N LEU A 313 -5.64 10.60 4.27
CA LEU A 313 -6.76 10.79 3.35
C LEU A 313 -6.67 12.09 2.53
N THR A 314 -6.16 13.18 3.10
CA THR A 314 -6.25 14.52 2.48
C THR A 314 -5.13 14.88 1.51
N LYS A 315 -4.08 14.06 1.40
CA LYS A 315 -2.96 14.33 0.47
C LYS A 315 -3.36 13.98 -0.96
N ARG A 316 -3.62 15.00 -1.79
CA ARG A 316 -3.85 14.82 -3.24
C ARG A 316 -2.66 14.08 -3.89
N PRO A 317 -2.91 13.06 -4.73
CA PRO A 317 -1.91 12.65 -5.71
C PRO A 317 -1.65 13.84 -6.66
N VAL A 318 -0.37 14.16 -6.90
CA VAL A 318 0.01 15.30 -7.73
C VAL A 318 -0.33 14.99 -9.19
N ASP A 319 -1.39 15.61 -9.71
CA ASP A 319 -1.70 15.62 -11.13
C ASP A 319 -0.52 16.24 -11.92
N PRO A 320 0.11 15.52 -12.86
CA PRO A 320 1.18 16.06 -13.69
C PRO A 320 0.77 17.31 -14.49
N ASN A 321 -0.51 17.41 -14.88
CA ASN A 321 -1.02 18.42 -15.80
C ASN A 321 -1.46 19.70 -15.09
N ASN A 322 -1.89 19.65 -13.83
CA ASN A 322 -2.41 20.82 -13.11
C ASN A 322 -1.32 21.73 -12.48
N ARG A 323 -0.04 21.43 -12.75
CA ARG A 323 1.14 22.18 -12.22
C ARG A 323 1.24 23.64 -12.68
N LYS A 324 0.40 24.09 -13.62
CA LYS A 324 0.36 25.49 -14.09
C LYS A 324 -0.53 26.39 -13.21
N ASN A 325 -1.68 25.90 -12.73
CA ASN A 325 -2.65 26.72 -12.01
C ASN A 325 -2.29 26.94 -10.53
N GLU A 326 -1.62 25.99 -9.87
CA GLU A 326 -1.12 26.21 -8.50
C GLU A 326 -0.02 27.29 -8.45
N ARG A 327 0.69 27.55 -9.56
CA ARG A 327 1.69 28.62 -9.62
C ARG A 327 1.07 30.01 -9.77
N SER A 328 0.00 30.18 -10.55
CA SER A 328 -0.67 31.48 -10.70
C SER A 328 -1.32 31.94 -9.39
N ILE A 329 -2.02 31.05 -8.67
CA ILE A 329 -2.70 31.37 -7.40
C ILE A 329 -1.68 31.77 -6.31
N ILE A 330 -0.55 31.07 -6.20
CA ILE A 330 0.55 31.43 -5.28
C ILE A 330 1.22 32.75 -5.68
N GLN A 331 1.17 33.13 -6.95
CA GLN A 331 1.76 34.36 -7.48
C GLN A 331 0.77 35.57 -7.42
N GLN A 332 -0.54 35.33 -7.44
CA GLN A 332 -1.59 36.33 -7.13
C GLN A 332 -1.64 36.66 -5.63
N ARG A 333 -1.61 35.66 -4.73
CA ARG A 333 -1.55 35.90 -3.27
C ARG A 333 -0.26 36.59 -2.80
N ARG A 334 0.76 36.66 -3.66
CA ARG A 334 2.00 37.45 -3.46
C ARG A 334 1.97 38.84 -4.10
N ARG A 335 0.94 39.17 -4.87
CA ARG A 335 0.75 40.49 -5.50
C ARG A 335 -0.14 41.43 -4.69
N SER A 336 -1.01 40.90 -3.84
CA SER A 336 -1.89 41.68 -2.95
C SER A 336 -1.23 42.12 -1.62
N ALA A 337 0.08 41.93 -1.45
CA ALA A 337 0.83 42.38 -0.28
C ALA A 337 2.17 43.02 -0.66
N SER A 338 2.21 44.36 -0.72
CA SER A 338 3.44 45.16 -0.53
C SER A 338 3.10 46.58 -0.07
N PRO A 339 3.78 47.13 0.96
CA PRO A 339 3.55 48.50 1.48
C PRO A 339 4.34 49.58 0.74
N SER A 340 4.12 50.84 1.11
CA SER A 340 4.55 52.05 0.38
C SER A 340 5.56 52.94 1.13
N LEU A 341 6.46 53.58 0.34
CA LEU A 341 7.15 54.89 0.52
C LEU A 341 8.23 55.11 1.63
N VAL A 342 9.42 55.62 1.21
CA VAL A 342 10.03 56.98 1.48
C VAL A 342 11.51 57.04 0.96
N LYS A 343 12.19 58.21 1.00
CA LYS A 343 13.23 58.73 0.06
C LYS A 343 14.73 58.68 0.50
N LYS A 344 15.64 58.98 -0.45
CA LYS A 344 17.13 59.10 -0.40
C LYS A 344 17.68 60.26 0.48
N ASN A 345 18.96 60.17 0.95
CA ASN A 345 20.09 61.00 0.45
C ASN A 345 21.49 60.83 1.15
N GLN A 346 22.55 61.08 0.36
CA GLN A 346 23.94 61.50 0.69
C GLN A 346 24.98 60.55 1.37
N SER A 347 26.20 60.63 0.83
CA SER A 347 27.53 60.23 1.37
C SER A 347 28.42 61.51 1.34
N PRO A 348 29.63 61.63 1.97
CA PRO A 348 30.76 60.71 1.76
C PRO A 348 31.90 60.64 2.85
N ARG A 349 32.96 59.87 2.51
CA ARG A 349 34.41 60.00 2.89
C ARG A 349 35.00 59.40 4.20
N LYS A 350 36.01 58.55 3.95
CA LYS A 350 37.41 58.51 4.49
C LYS A 350 37.82 57.63 5.69
N SER A 351 38.74 56.70 5.35
CA SER A 351 40.07 56.41 5.95
C SER A 351 40.27 55.70 7.30
N ASN A 352 40.98 54.57 7.20
CA ASN A 352 42.20 54.15 7.93
C ASN A 352 42.21 53.77 9.43
N ALA A 353 42.80 52.58 9.63
CA ALA A 353 43.88 52.24 10.57
C ALA A 353 43.59 51.76 12.02
N SER A 354 44.01 50.51 12.24
CA SER A 354 44.88 50.01 13.33
C SER A 354 44.46 50.06 14.82
N ASN A 355 44.40 48.83 15.36
CA ASN A 355 45.08 48.35 16.59
C ASN A 355 44.54 48.64 18.01
N TYR A 356 44.86 47.65 18.85
CA TYR A 356 44.91 47.57 20.32
C TYR A 356 43.64 47.27 21.14
N ASN A 357 43.60 46.01 21.61
CA ASN A 357 43.40 45.57 22.99
C ASN A 357 42.84 46.57 24.02
N ALA A 358 41.79 46.19 24.74
CA ALA A 358 41.90 45.58 26.08
C ALA A 358 40.50 45.31 26.70
N HIS A 359 40.49 44.62 27.86
CA HIS A 359 39.43 44.34 28.85
C HIS A 359 38.12 45.17 28.79
N GLY A 360 36.95 44.67 29.20
CA GLY A 360 36.60 43.42 29.89
C GLY A 360 35.29 43.59 30.71
N ASN A 361 34.74 42.47 31.20
CA ASN A 361 33.61 42.36 32.15
C ASN A 361 32.17 42.79 31.75
N GLN A 362 31.27 41.80 31.85
CA GLN A 362 29.95 41.80 32.52
C GLN A 362 28.83 42.78 32.07
N GLY A 363 27.57 42.30 32.12
CA GLY A 363 26.40 43.19 32.18
C GLY A 363 25.18 42.80 31.33
N SER A 364 24.53 41.70 31.69
CA SER A 364 23.07 41.49 31.62
C SER A 364 22.13 42.42 30.80
N ALA A 365 21.30 41.75 29.99
CA ALA A 365 19.84 41.95 29.88
C ALA A 365 19.22 43.07 29.00
N SER A 366 18.68 42.58 27.87
CA SER A 366 17.27 42.76 27.43
C SER A 366 16.89 43.82 26.39
N LYS A 367 15.84 43.44 25.63
CA LYS A 367 14.91 44.26 24.82
C LYS A 367 15.40 44.87 23.50
N TYR A 368 15.00 44.20 22.42
CA TYR A 368 14.64 44.76 21.11
C TYR A 368 13.75 46.02 21.24
N PRO A 369 13.78 46.96 20.27
CA PRO A 369 12.82 46.87 19.15
C PRO A 369 13.29 47.34 17.75
N SER A 370 12.77 46.63 16.72
CA SER A 370 12.24 47.09 15.41
C SER A 370 13.00 48.01 14.42
N ASN A 371 13.11 47.54 13.15
CA ASN A 371 12.79 48.20 11.84
C ASN A 371 13.48 49.55 11.45
N SER A 372 13.58 50.06 10.20
CA SER A 372 13.35 49.66 8.78
C SER A 372 13.73 50.87 7.87
N ALA A 373 13.97 50.85 6.54
CA ALA A 373 14.35 49.86 5.50
C ALA A 373 14.56 50.62 4.13
N TYR A 374 14.89 49.92 3.03
CA TYR A 374 15.01 50.40 1.62
C TYR A 374 16.17 51.38 1.28
N GLY A 375 16.72 51.42 0.05
CA GLY A 375 16.56 50.51 -1.10
C GLY A 375 17.10 51.03 -2.46
N ASN A 376 16.98 50.16 -3.48
CA ASN A 376 16.83 50.42 -4.93
C ASN A 376 17.98 50.69 -5.93
N ASN A 377 17.76 50.07 -7.11
CA ASN A 377 18.17 50.41 -8.50
C ASN A 377 19.59 50.09 -9.00
N SER A 378 19.82 49.73 -10.28
CA SER A 378 18.95 49.23 -11.38
C SER A 378 19.77 48.95 -12.67
N PHE A 379 19.24 48.13 -13.61
CA PHE A 379 19.72 47.94 -14.99
C PHE A 379 21.13 47.30 -15.16
N ASP A 380 21.48 46.61 -16.26
CA ASP A 380 20.77 46.38 -17.53
C ASP A 380 21.10 45.00 -18.15
N ASN A 381 20.30 44.54 -19.13
CA ASN A 381 20.73 43.94 -20.41
C ASN A 381 19.58 43.21 -21.14
N LYS A 382 19.08 43.82 -22.23
CA LYS A 382 18.42 43.15 -23.35
C LYS A 382 19.43 42.92 -24.49
N VAL A 383 19.76 41.67 -24.82
CA VAL A 383 19.99 41.14 -26.19
C VAL A 383 19.94 39.60 -26.06
N GLN A 384 19.11 38.92 -26.86
CA GLN A 384 19.26 37.54 -27.42
C GLN A 384 17.90 36.85 -27.74
N LEU A 385 16.99 37.49 -28.51
CA LEU A 385 15.64 36.94 -28.78
C LEU A 385 15.19 36.86 -30.25
N TYR A 386 16.10 37.06 -31.23
CA TYR A 386 15.76 37.13 -32.66
C TYR A 386 16.20 35.91 -33.51
N ALA A 387 16.78 34.86 -32.91
CA ALA A 387 17.38 33.75 -33.67
C ALA A 387 16.38 32.63 -34.06
N ASP A 388 15.45 32.29 -33.17
CA ASP A 388 14.60 31.10 -33.36
C ASP A 388 13.36 31.36 -34.24
N GLU A 389 12.81 32.58 -34.25
CA GLU A 389 11.71 32.96 -35.16
C GLU A 389 12.17 32.94 -36.63
N LYS A 390 13.43 33.32 -36.90
CA LYS A 390 13.98 33.34 -38.26
C LYS A 390 14.02 31.94 -38.88
N ARG A 391 14.45 30.93 -38.12
CA ARG A 391 14.50 29.52 -38.56
C ARG A 391 13.12 28.92 -38.83
N LEU A 392 12.08 29.40 -38.13
CA LEU A 392 10.72 28.90 -38.35
C LEU A 392 10.14 29.42 -39.67
N LEU A 393 10.41 30.69 -40.00
CA LEU A 393 10.00 31.32 -41.27
C LEU A 393 10.73 30.72 -42.48
N GLU A 394 12.04 30.52 -42.38
CA GLU A 394 12.85 29.88 -43.44
C GLU A 394 12.32 28.47 -43.81
N ARG A 395 11.83 27.71 -42.82
CA ARG A 395 11.26 26.37 -43.04
C ARG A 395 9.86 26.39 -43.67
N ILE A 396 9.08 27.44 -43.42
CA ILE A 396 7.74 27.63 -44.01
C ILE A 396 7.84 28.01 -45.50
N ASP A 397 8.87 28.74 -45.92
CA ASP A 397 9.06 29.09 -47.33
C ASP A 397 9.65 27.93 -48.16
N LEU A 398 10.47 27.04 -47.58
CA LEU A 398 10.87 25.79 -48.26
C LEU A 398 9.67 24.89 -48.60
N ASP A 399 8.74 24.71 -47.66
CA ASP A 399 7.54 23.88 -47.85
C ASP A 399 6.62 24.44 -48.95
N LYS A 400 6.61 25.76 -49.18
CA LYS A 400 5.84 26.40 -50.27
C LYS A 400 6.47 26.22 -51.66
N GLN A 401 7.79 26.03 -51.73
CA GLN A 401 8.51 25.87 -53.00
C GLN A 401 8.55 24.41 -53.49
N THR A 402 8.15 23.45 -52.65
CA THR A 402 8.24 22.02 -52.95
C THR A 402 7.04 21.55 -53.79
N ASN A 403 7.22 21.42 -55.11
CA ASN A 403 6.18 20.91 -56.00
C ASN A 403 5.99 19.40 -55.84
N VAL A 404 4.98 18.99 -55.06
CA VAL A 404 4.70 17.58 -54.71
C VAL A 404 4.56 16.65 -55.93
N SER A 405 4.15 17.19 -57.08
CA SER A 405 4.02 16.39 -58.32
C SER A 405 5.34 15.91 -58.92
N SER A 406 6.49 16.50 -58.56
CA SER A 406 7.81 16.04 -59.04
C SER A 406 8.40 14.87 -58.25
N LEU A 407 7.89 14.57 -57.05
CA LEU A 407 8.45 13.57 -56.12
C LEU A 407 8.17 12.10 -56.51
N ARG A 408 7.45 11.84 -57.61
CA ARG A 408 7.11 10.49 -58.13
C ARG A 408 6.51 9.50 -57.11
N LEU A 409 5.95 9.99 -56.01
CA LEU A 409 5.25 9.19 -55.00
C LEU A 409 3.92 8.64 -55.57
N ASP A 410 3.47 7.47 -55.10
CA ASP A 410 2.15 6.95 -55.47
C ASP A 410 1.01 7.73 -54.79
N LYS A 411 -0.25 7.47 -55.17
CA LYS A 411 -1.41 8.22 -54.65
C LYS A 411 -1.60 8.10 -53.13
N ASN A 412 -1.27 6.96 -52.52
CA ASN A 412 -1.37 6.78 -51.06
C ASN A 412 -0.25 7.56 -50.36
N ASP A 413 0.99 7.43 -50.84
CA ASP A 413 2.14 8.14 -50.28
C ASP A 413 2.00 9.68 -50.43
N GLN A 414 1.46 10.16 -51.56
CA GLN A 414 1.10 11.57 -51.74
C GLN A 414 0.04 12.04 -50.73
N GLU A 415 -0.98 11.23 -50.46
CA GLU A 415 -2.04 11.58 -49.51
C GLU A 415 -1.52 11.60 -48.06
N ILE A 416 -0.62 10.68 -47.70
CA ILE A 416 0.07 10.64 -46.40
C ILE A 416 1.00 11.86 -46.23
N TYR A 417 1.80 12.18 -47.27
CA TYR A 417 2.71 13.33 -47.32
C TYR A 417 1.95 14.66 -47.14
N MET A 418 0.81 14.80 -47.83
CA MET A 418 -0.02 16.00 -47.72
C MET A 418 -0.66 16.12 -46.32
N LYS A 419 -1.15 15.02 -45.73
CA LYS A 419 -1.83 15.02 -44.43
C LYS A 419 -0.91 15.12 -43.20
N ASN A 420 0.38 14.77 -43.30
CA ASN A 420 1.27 14.67 -42.13
C ASN A 420 2.59 15.47 -42.30
N PRO A 421 2.63 16.76 -41.89
CA PRO A 421 3.81 17.62 -42.06
C PRO A 421 5.11 17.05 -41.45
N HIS A 422 5.01 16.35 -40.31
CA HIS A 422 6.16 15.80 -39.60
C HIS A 422 6.79 14.55 -40.23
N LEU A 423 6.14 13.92 -41.24
CA LEU A 423 6.66 12.73 -41.93
C LEU A 423 7.32 13.07 -43.27
N ARG A 424 7.26 14.33 -43.72
CA ARG A 424 7.74 14.76 -45.05
C ARG A 424 9.24 14.54 -45.24
N GLU A 425 10.06 14.73 -44.20
CA GLU A 425 11.51 14.48 -44.23
C GLU A 425 11.89 13.03 -44.54
N VAL A 426 11.00 12.06 -44.27
CA VAL A 426 11.22 10.64 -44.56
C VAL A 426 11.09 10.35 -46.06
N PHE A 427 10.18 11.04 -46.75
CA PHE A 427 9.96 10.86 -48.19
C PHE A 427 10.97 11.61 -49.06
N VAL A 428 11.56 12.70 -48.56
CA VAL A 428 12.59 13.49 -49.25
C VAL A 428 13.98 12.79 -49.23
N ASN A 429 14.20 11.82 -48.33
CA ASN A 429 15.47 11.09 -48.19
C ASN A 429 15.43 9.62 -48.67
N LYS A 430 14.49 9.27 -49.57
CA LYS A 430 14.34 7.88 -50.06
C LYS A 430 15.57 7.39 -50.85
N ASP A 431 16.30 8.29 -51.51
CA ASP A 431 17.47 7.99 -52.33
C ASP A 431 18.71 7.50 -51.54
N GLN A 432 18.74 7.62 -50.21
CA GLN A 432 19.84 7.08 -49.38
C GLN A 432 19.63 5.63 -48.90
N LEU A 433 18.48 5.01 -49.21
CA LEU A 433 18.16 3.62 -48.80
C LEU A 433 18.35 2.56 -49.90
N GLU A 434 18.68 2.95 -51.13
CA GLU A 434 18.88 2.01 -52.25
C GLU A 434 20.34 1.51 -52.42
N ALA A 435 21.29 2.04 -51.64
CA ALA A 435 22.72 1.73 -51.77
C ALA A 435 23.17 0.35 -51.23
N SER A 436 22.27 -0.43 -50.60
CA SER A 436 22.63 -1.70 -49.94
C SER A 436 21.77 -2.91 -50.34
N ASN A 437 21.09 -2.86 -51.49
CA ASN A 437 20.25 -3.96 -52.00
C ASN A 437 20.54 -4.29 -53.48
N LYS A 438 21.68 -4.91 -53.75
CA LYS A 438 21.95 -5.66 -54.99
C LYS A 438 22.74 -6.95 -54.71
N ASP A 439 22.04 -7.93 -54.15
CA ASP A 439 22.09 -9.33 -54.61
C ASP A 439 21.18 -10.18 -53.71
N PHE A 440 19.99 -10.50 -54.21
CA PHE A 440 19.32 -11.81 -54.09
C PHE A 440 17.95 -11.72 -54.78
N ASN A 441 17.90 -12.14 -56.04
CA ASN A 441 16.68 -12.25 -56.82
C ASN A 441 16.62 -13.65 -57.45
N LYS A 442 15.41 -14.21 -57.65
CA LYS A 442 15.09 -15.62 -57.99
C LYS A 442 15.20 -16.57 -56.77
N THR A 443 14.13 -17.20 -56.28
CA THR A 443 13.12 -17.96 -57.06
C THR A 443 11.73 -17.95 -56.41
N SER A 444 10.72 -17.56 -57.20
CA SER A 444 9.29 -17.65 -56.83
C SER A 444 8.72 -19.06 -57.03
N ARG A 445 7.72 -19.47 -56.23
CA ARG A 445 6.57 -20.27 -56.72
C ARG A 445 5.37 -20.33 -55.74
N ARG A 446 4.31 -19.59 -56.13
CA ARG A 446 2.86 -19.94 -56.13
C ARG A 446 2.04 -20.06 -54.81
N LEU A 447 1.12 -19.08 -54.69
CA LEU A 447 -0.29 -19.11 -54.20
C LEU A 447 -1.15 -20.21 -54.91
N PRO A 448 -2.47 -20.50 -54.63
CA PRO A 448 -3.56 -19.65 -54.05
C PRO A 448 -4.66 -20.33 -53.12
N ILE A 449 -5.36 -19.62 -52.21
CA ILE A 449 -6.70 -18.93 -52.23
C ILE A 449 -8.01 -19.82 -52.23
N SER A 450 -9.04 -19.38 -51.45
CA SER A 450 -10.52 -19.59 -51.59
C SER A 450 -11.21 -20.77 -50.83
N ARG A 451 -12.51 -20.76 -50.44
CA ARG A 451 -13.59 -19.74 -50.33
C ARG A 451 -14.81 -20.24 -49.49
N GLN A 452 -15.59 -19.31 -48.92
CA GLN A 452 -17.07 -19.25 -48.71
C GLN A 452 -17.93 -20.42 -48.15
N LEU A 453 -18.86 -20.07 -47.25
CA LEU A 453 -20.31 -20.36 -47.36
C LEU A 453 -21.16 -19.32 -46.59
N GLN A 454 -22.46 -19.17 -46.88
CA GLN A 454 -23.34 -18.06 -46.45
C GLN A 454 -24.63 -18.51 -45.76
N ARG A 455 -25.16 -17.65 -44.84
CA ARG A 455 -26.59 -17.38 -44.49
C ARG A 455 -27.46 -18.55 -43.97
N SER A 456 -28.30 -18.38 -42.94
CA SER A 456 -29.51 -17.53 -42.94
C SER A 456 -29.95 -17.02 -41.53
N ASN A 457 -31.03 -16.23 -41.47
CA ASN A 457 -31.49 -15.44 -40.29
C ASN A 457 -32.57 -16.14 -39.43
N SER A 458 -32.61 -15.87 -38.11
CA SER A 458 -33.87 -15.57 -37.37
C SER A 458 -33.67 -15.02 -35.94
N SER A 459 -34.53 -14.06 -35.58
CA SER A 459 -34.96 -13.57 -34.24
C SER A 459 -33.98 -13.24 -33.08
N ASN A 460 -34.23 -12.07 -32.48
CA ASN A 460 -33.64 -11.56 -31.23
C ASN A 460 -33.94 -12.42 -29.99
N SER A 461 -32.93 -12.66 -29.15
CA SER A 461 -33.02 -12.45 -27.69
C SER A 461 -31.62 -12.27 -27.07
N SER A 462 -31.57 -11.74 -25.86
CA SER A 462 -30.36 -11.30 -25.16
C SER A 462 -29.29 -12.38 -24.99
N ARG A 463 -28.04 -12.03 -25.31
CA ARG A 463 -26.84 -12.71 -24.79
C ARG A 463 -25.92 -11.68 -24.11
N TYR A 464 -26.10 -11.49 -22.81
CA TYR A 464 -24.99 -11.05 -21.97
C TYR A 464 -23.96 -12.17 -21.90
N SER A 465 -22.68 -11.86 -22.07
CA SER A 465 -21.62 -12.86 -22.18
C SER A 465 -21.28 -13.48 -20.84
N THR A 466 -21.22 -14.82 -20.79
CA THR A 466 -20.93 -15.64 -19.60
C THR A 466 -19.48 -15.55 -19.08
N THR A 467 -18.71 -14.57 -19.52
CA THR A 467 -17.27 -14.39 -19.23
C THR A 467 -16.97 -13.60 -17.95
N GLU A 468 -17.89 -12.80 -17.41
CA GLU A 468 -17.62 -11.97 -16.22
C GLU A 468 -17.76 -12.73 -14.88
N HIS A 469 -18.59 -13.78 -14.82
CA HIS A 469 -18.86 -14.49 -13.56
C HIS A 469 -17.68 -15.30 -12.99
N TRP A 470 -16.68 -15.67 -13.81
CA TRP A 470 -15.51 -16.42 -13.34
C TRP A 470 -14.51 -15.56 -12.56
N GLY A 471 -14.35 -14.28 -12.94
CA GLY A 471 -13.41 -13.37 -12.28
C GLY A 471 -13.83 -13.04 -10.85
N GLN A 472 -15.13 -12.84 -10.63
CA GLN A 472 -15.68 -12.54 -9.31
C GLN A 472 -15.66 -13.77 -8.39
N ARG A 473 -15.97 -14.96 -8.90
CA ARG A 473 -15.98 -16.22 -8.11
C ARG A 473 -14.63 -16.52 -7.49
N LYS A 474 -13.56 -16.34 -8.27
CA LYS A 474 -12.19 -16.60 -7.83
C LYS A 474 -11.76 -15.66 -6.71
N LEU A 475 -12.05 -14.35 -6.85
CA LEU A 475 -11.64 -13.32 -5.89
C LEU A 475 -12.21 -13.54 -4.47
N LEU A 476 -13.49 -13.90 -4.34
CA LEU A 476 -14.08 -14.04 -3.00
C LEU A 476 -13.80 -15.41 -2.35
N LEU A 477 -13.67 -16.49 -3.14
CA LEU A 477 -13.16 -17.77 -2.60
C LEU A 477 -11.74 -17.60 -2.06
N THR A 478 -10.92 -16.78 -2.72
CA THR A 478 -9.58 -16.43 -2.22
C THR A 478 -9.58 -15.42 -1.05
N GLU A 479 -10.64 -14.62 -0.83
CA GLU A 479 -10.84 -13.86 0.42
C GLU A 479 -11.28 -14.78 1.58
N ILE A 480 -12.16 -15.74 1.29
CA ILE A 480 -12.65 -16.75 2.25
C ILE A 480 -11.52 -17.69 2.69
N GLU A 481 -10.84 -18.37 1.76
CA GLU A 481 -9.76 -19.31 2.07
C GLU A 481 -8.64 -18.64 2.85
N PHE A 482 -8.42 -17.34 2.65
CA PHE A 482 -7.43 -16.57 3.40
C PHE A 482 -7.82 -16.37 4.86
N LEU A 483 -9.09 -16.05 5.13
CA LEU A 483 -9.55 -15.77 6.49
C LEU A 483 -9.89 -17.05 7.27
N THR A 484 -10.22 -18.15 6.59
CA THR A 484 -10.33 -19.48 7.20
C THR A 484 -8.97 -20.14 7.46
N LYS A 485 -7.90 -19.75 6.75
CA LYS A 485 -6.57 -20.40 6.85
C LYS A 485 -5.48 -19.55 7.52
N TYR A 486 -5.65 -18.23 7.60
CA TYR A 486 -4.65 -17.29 8.16
C TYR A 486 -5.23 -16.25 9.12
N GLY A 487 -6.50 -16.39 9.55
CA GLY A 487 -7.08 -15.53 10.56
C GLY A 487 -6.39 -15.73 11.92
N THR A 488 -5.76 -14.67 12.46
CA THR A 488 -5.49 -14.60 13.90
C THR A 488 -6.79 -14.37 14.69
N ASP A 489 -6.73 -14.39 16.02
CA ASP A 489 -7.93 -14.17 16.85
C ASP A 489 -8.65 -12.83 16.59
N ASP A 490 -7.99 -11.87 15.94
CA ASP A 490 -8.51 -10.53 15.58
C ASP A 490 -8.77 -10.32 14.05
N ASP A 491 -8.44 -11.29 13.20
CA ASP A 491 -8.51 -11.12 11.74
C ASP A 491 -9.83 -11.60 11.16
N TYR A 492 -10.76 -10.65 11.06
CA TYR A 492 -12.14 -10.98 10.73
C TYR A 492 -12.53 -10.89 9.23
N LEU A 493 -13.29 -11.86 8.68
CA LEU A 493 -13.84 -11.81 7.30
C LEU A 493 -15.03 -10.86 7.17
N VAL A 494 -14.93 -9.90 6.26
CA VAL A 494 -15.97 -8.89 6.03
C VAL A 494 -17.10 -9.46 5.18
N ILE A 495 -18.19 -9.88 5.83
CA ILE A 495 -19.36 -10.41 5.15
C ILE A 495 -20.26 -9.25 4.74
N TYR A 496 -20.43 -9.06 3.43
CA TYR A 496 -21.54 -8.27 2.90
C TYR A 496 -22.70 -9.25 2.62
N ALA A 497 -23.87 -9.03 3.23
CA ALA A 497 -24.98 -10.00 3.34
C ALA A 497 -25.69 -10.35 2.01
N GLY A 498 -24.97 -10.94 1.06
CA GLY A 498 -25.46 -11.32 -0.28
C GLY A 498 -24.35 -11.70 -1.28
N ALA A 499 -23.14 -11.14 -1.15
CA ALA A 499 -22.09 -11.32 -2.15
C ALA A 499 -21.17 -12.51 -1.86
N ALA A 500 -21.48 -13.67 -2.45
CA ALA A 500 -20.59 -14.83 -2.58
C ALA A 500 -20.57 -15.30 -4.05
N PRO A 501 -19.62 -14.82 -4.89
CA PRO A 501 -19.80 -14.86 -6.33
C PRO A 501 -19.57 -16.25 -6.91
N GLY A 502 -20.26 -16.51 -8.03
CA GLY A 502 -20.17 -17.78 -8.74
C GLY A 502 -21.17 -18.81 -8.24
N SER A 503 -22.32 -18.89 -8.93
CA SER A 503 -23.44 -19.80 -8.64
C SER A 503 -24.00 -19.79 -7.20
N LEU A 504 -23.64 -18.80 -6.37
CA LEU A 504 -24.04 -18.70 -4.96
C LEU A 504 -24.53 -17.30 -4.53
N ASN A 505 -24.66 -16.33 -5.45
CA ASN A 505 -25.41 -15.08 -5.22
C ASN A 505 -26.91 -15.41 -5.03
N LYS A 506 -27.29 -15.82 -3.82
CA LYS A 506 -28.69 -16.03 -3.42
C LYS A 506 -29.26 -14.70 -2.91
N ASN A 507 -30.14 -14.11 -3.69
CA ASN A 507 -31.03 -13.06 -3.20
C ASN A 507 -32.29 -13.73 -2.60
N TRP A 508 -32.33 -13.92 -1.28
CA TRP A 508 -33.51 -14.46 -0.62
C TRP A 508 -34.57 -13.38 -0.44
N VAL A 509 -35.75 -13.60 -1.03
CA VAL A 509 -36.93 -12.79 -0.77
C VAL A 509 -37.80 -13.53 0.24
N ILE A 510 -37.97 -13.00 1.44
CA ILE A 510 -38.85 -13.59 2.47
C ILE A 510 -40.30 -13.24 2.15
N GLY A 511 -41.20 -14.21 2.20
CA GLY A 511 -42.63 -14.01 1.96
C GLY A 511 -43.32 -13.29 3.12
N PHE A 512 -44.10 -12.25 2.82
CA PHE A 512 -44.96 -11.54 3.77
C PHE A 512 -46.37 -11.37 3.21
N LYS A 513 -47.36 -11.27 4.10
CA LYS A 513 -48.73 -10.99 3.70
C LYS A 513 -48.87 -9.54 3.22
N LYS A 514 -49.84 -9.30 2.35
CA LYS A 514 -50.07 -7.99 1.73
C LYS A 514 -50.34 -6.88 2.76
N GLU A 515 -51.06 -7.19 3.84
CA GLU A 515 -51.40 -6.21 4.88
C GLU A 515 -50.15 -5.65 5.59
N VAL A 516 -49.05 -6.42 5.62
CA VAL A 516 -47.77 -5.95 6.15
C VAL A 516 -47.12 -4.95 5.18
N LEU A 517 -47.17 -5.21 3.87
CA LEU A 517 -46.63 -4.30 2.85
C LEU A 517 -47.44 -3.00 2.77
N ASP A 518 -48.77 -3.11 2.79
CA ASP A 518 -49.69 -1.97 2.79
C ASP A 518 -49.51 -1.06 4.03
N SER A 519 -48.89 -1.57 5.12
CA SER A 519 -48.60 -0.81 6.35
C SER A 519 -47.27 -0.01 6.33
N LEU A 520 -46.44 -0.17 5.30
CA LEU A 520 -45.13 0.48 5.22
C LEU A 520 -45.23 1.96 4.85
N ALA A 521 -44.33 2.80 5.40
CA ALA A 521 -44.29 4.24 5.12
C ALA A 521 -44.06 4.57 3.64
N ASN A 522 -44.62 5.70 3.16
CA ASN A 522 -44.68 6.11 1.75
C ASN A 522 -43.38 5.92 0.94
N TRP A 523 -42.21 6.21 1.52
CA TRP A 523 -40.93 6.00 0.82
C TRP A 523 -40.72 4.54 0.38
N HIS A 524 -41.14 3.57 1.20
CA HIS A 524 -41.11 2.15 0.84
C HIS A 524 -42.17 1.83 -0.22
N GLN A 525 -43.36 2.45 -0.14
CA GLN A 525 -44.40 2.29 -1.15
C GLN A 525 -43.91 2.75 -2.53
N GLU A 526 -43.22 3.88 -2.59
CA GLU A 526 -42.64 4.42 -3.84
C GLU A 526 -41.44 3.58 -4.32
N THR A 527 -40.52 3.22 -3.43
CA THR A 527 -39.26 2.56 -3.81
C THR A 527 -39.43 1.08 -4.14
N PHE A 528 -40.33 0.36 -3.44
CA PHE A 528 -40.47 -1.10 -3.52
C PHE A 528 -41.71 -1.57 -4.30
N ALA A 529 -42.53 -0.64 -4.80
CA ALA A 529 -43.63 -0.94 -5.71
C ALA A 529 -43.18 -1.71 -6.97
N ASP A 530 -44.17 -2.25 -7.67
CA ASP A 530 -44.00 -2.96 -8.94
C ASP A 530 -43.29 -2.08 -10.00
N CYS A 531 -42.51 -2.70 -10.89
CA CYS A 531 -41.69 -1.97 -11.86
C CYS A 531 -42.51 -1.09 -12.83
N ASP A 532 -43.75 -1.48 -13.13
CA ASP A 532 -44.73 -0.72 -13.91
C ASP A 532 -45.23 0.56 -13.19
N LYS A 533 -45.00 0.67 -11.88
CA LYS A 533 -45.28 1.86 -11.05
C LYS A 533 -44.04 2.70 -10.78
N GLY A 534 -42.88 2.33 -11.34
CA GLY A 534 -41.60 3.02 -11.15
C GLY A 534 -40.80 2.61 -9.92
N GLY A 535 -41.25 1.60 -9.16
CA GLY A 535 -40.49 1.00 -8.06
C GLY A 535 -39.56 -0.13 -8.53
N ASN A 536 -38.83 -0.75 -7.59
CA ASN A 536 -37.85 -1.79 -7.91
C ASN A 536 -38.41 -3.22 -8.06
N GLY A 537 -39.72 -3.42 -7.87
CA GLY A 537 -40.42 -4.70 -7.98
C GLY A 537 -40.41 -5.60 -6.74
N LEU A 538 -39.83 -5.16 -5.61
CA LEU A 538 -39.67 -6.02 -4.43
C LEU A 538 -41.00 -6.48 -3.83
N PHE A 539 -42.06 -5.67 -3.84
CA PHE A 539 -43.37 -6.09 -3.33
C PHE A 539 -43.98 -7.25 -4.11
N ALA A 540 -43.89 -7.25 -5.44
CA ALA A 540 -44.32 -8.38 -6.26
C ALA A 540 -43.57 -9.67 -5.90
N ASP A 541 -42.27 -9.58 -5.64
CA ASP A 541 -41.45 -10.75 -5.28
C ASP A 541 -41.77 -11.25 -3.87
N VAL A 542 -41.99 -10.35 -2.91
CA VAL A 542 -42.37 -10.68 -1.52
C VAL A 542 -43.74 -11.37 -1.48
N LEU A 543 -44.73 -10.90 -2.25
CA LEU A 543 -46.05 -11.53 -2.32
C LEU A 543 -46.04 -12.90 -3.03
N LYS A 544 -45.09 -13.14 -3.94
CA LYS A 544 -44.91 -14.42 -4.63
C LYS A 544 -44.09 -15.43 -3.84
N SER A 545 -43.22 -14.96 -2.94
CA SER A 545 -42.29 -15.83 -2.23
C SER A 545 -42.99 -16.72 -1.19
N LYS A 546 -42.54 -17.98 -1.13
CA LYS A 546 -42.91 -18.96 -0.10
C LYS A 546 -41.78 -19.23 0.89
N ILE A 547 -40.66 -18.51 0.77
CA ILE A 547 -39.48 -18.70 1.62
C ILE A 547 -39.73 -18.03 2.97
N THR A 548 -39.55 -18.78 4.06
CA THR A 548 -39.70 -18.27 5.43
C THR A 548 -38.39 -17.71 5.98
N ARG A 549 -38.49 -16.84 6.99
CA ARG A 549 -37.33 -16.28 7.70
C ARG A 549 -36.41 -17.37 8.25
N GLU A 550 -36.98 -18.44 8.80
CA GLU A 550 -36.29 -19.56 9.43
C GLU A 550 -35.51 -20.39 8.40
N GLN A 551 -36.04 -20.51 7.17
CA GLN A 551 -35.33 -21.12 6.05
C GLN A 551 -34.15 -20.25 5.63
N VAL A 552 -34.33 -18.93 5.51
CA VAL A 552 -33.23 -18.00 5.19
C VAL A 552 -32.16 -18.02 6.27
N GLU A 553 -32.53 -17.95 7.55
CA GLU A 553 -31.58 -17.99 8.68
C GLU A 553 -30.75 -19.27 8.66
N LYS A 554 -31.38 -20.44 8.44
CA LYS A 554 -30.68 -21.73 8.34
C LYS A 554 -29.77 -21.81 7.12
N GLU A 555 -30.21 -21.37 5.94
CA GLU A 555 -29.39 -21.38 4.73
C GLU A 555 -28.23 -20.38 4.82
N LEU A 556 -28.48 -19.18 5.35
CA LEU A 556 -27.47 -18.15 5.56
C LEU A 556 -26.42 -18.62 6.57
N LEU A 557 -26.82 -19.16 7.73
CA LEU A 557 -25.89 -19.71 8.71
C LEU A 557 -25.06 -20.88 8.11
N SER A 558 -25.67 -21.73 7.28
CA SER A 558 -24.95 -22.79 6.58
C SER A 558 -23.91 -22.23 5.59
N LEU A 559 -24.26 -21.15 4.86
CA LEU A 559 -23.35 -20.45 3.95
C LEU A 559 -22.20 -19.78 4.72
N LEU A 560 -22.50 -19.18 5.88
CA LEU A 560 -21.47 -18.61 6.75
C LEU A 560 -20.52 -19.71 7.23
N LYS A 561 -21.02 -20.81 7.81
CA LYS A 561 -20.18 -21.92 8.31
C LYS A 561 -19.28 -22.57 7.26
N GLN A 562 -19.63 -22.47 5.98
CA GLN A 562 -18.78 -22.97 4.88
C GLN A 562 -17.54 -22.08 4.62
N TYR A 563 -17.65 -20.78 4.95
CA TYR A 563 -16.81 -19.73 4.37
C TYR A 563 -16.29 -18.70 5.38
N CYS A 564 -16.71 -18.80 6.63
CA CYS A 564 -16.54 -17.81 7.68
C CYS A 564 -16.14 -18.56 8.96
N VAL A 565 -15.19 -18.03 9.74
CA VAL A 565 -14.85 -18.60 11.05
C VAL A 565 -15.74 -17.98 12.13
N GLU A 566 -16.32 -18.82 12.98
CA GLU A 566 -17.26 -18.41 14.04
C GLU A 566 -16.68 -17.31 14.94
N LYS A 567 -17.47 -16.27 15.21
CA LYS A 567 -17.04 -15.06 15.93
C LYS A 567 -15.83 -14.33 15.32
N LYS A 568 -15.35 -14.69 14.12
CA LYS A 568 -14.22 -14.03 13.45
C LYS A 568 -14.63 -13.38 12.11
N CYS A 569 -15.82 -12.80 11.97
CA CYS A 569 -16.26 -12.18 10.71
C CYS A 569 -17.15 -10.93 10.97
N PRO A 570 -16.77 -9.67 10.67
CA PRO A 570 -17.62 -8.53 10.92
C PRO A 570 -18.61 -8.39 9.76
N LEU A 571 -19.80 -7.90 10.06
CA LEU A 571 -20.73 -7.52 9.00
C LEU A 571 -20.25 -6.24 8.32
N GLY A 572 -20.20 -6.23 6.99
CA GLY A 572 -19.75 -5.12 6.16
C GLY A 572 -20.84 -4.62 5.22
N GLY A 573 -20.93 -3.31 5.04
CA GLY A 573 -21.98 -2.70 4.21
C GLY A 573 -22.20 -1.22 4.52
N SER A 574 -23.16 -0.61 3.83
CA SER A 574 -23.50 0.81 4.03
C SER A 574 -24.55 0.96 5.13
N SER A 575 -24.19 1.59 6.26
CA SER A 575 -25.06 1.72 7.45
C SER A 575 -25.33 0.37 8.15
N VAL A 576 -24.38 -0.56 8.02
CA VAL A 576 -24.51 -2.01 8.33
C VAL A 576 -24.78 -2.35 9.81
N HIS A 577 -24.63 -1.39 10.73
CA HIS A 577 -25.10 -1.56 12.10
C HIS A 577 -26.62 -1.80 12.17
N ILE A 578 -27.39 -1.18 11.27
CA ILE A 578 -28.84 -1.38 11.19
C ILE A 578 -29.17 -2.82 10.77
N ASP A 579 -28.46 -3.34 9.76
CA ASP A 579 -28.61 -4.75 9.34
C ASP A 579 -28.26 -5.70 10.50
N LYS A 580 -27.22 -5.36 11.28
CA LYS A 580 -26.80 -6.13 12.44
C LYS A 580 -27.83 -6.13 13.57
N GLU A 581 -28.45 -4.99 13.87
CA GLU A 581 -29.58 -4.91 14.82
C GLU A 581 -30.77 -5.79 14.34
N VAL A 582 -31.07 -5.79 13.03
CA VAL A 582 -32.11 -6.65 12.47
C VAL A 582 -31.74 -8.13 12.61
N LEU A 583 -30.49 -8.51 12.35
CA LEU A 583 -30.02 -9.88 12.59
C LEU A 583 -30.10 -10.26 14.07
N LYS A 584 -29.71 -9.39 15.01
CA LYS A 584 -29.85 -9.60 16.46
C LYS A 584 -31.30 -9.92 16.82
N LEU A 585 -32.25 -9.12 16.34
CA LEU A 585 -33.67 -9.28 16.66
C LEU A 585 -34.39 -10.41 15.91
N ARG A 586 -33.93 -10.78 14.71
CA ARG A 586 -34.69 -11.61 13.76
C ARG A 586 -33.94 -12.82 13.20
N MET A 587 -32.63 -12.92 13.37
CA MET A 587 -31.81 -14.06 12.93
C MET A 587 -30.66 -14.28 13.93
N GLN A 588 -31.04 -14.53 15.20
CA GLN A 588 -30.12 -14.58 16.34
C GLN A 588 -28.94 -15.55 16.09
N SER A 589 -29.17 -16.70 15.45
CA SER A 589 -28.10 -17.67 15.19
C SER A 589 -27.08 -17.18 14.15
N VAL A 590 -27.50 -16.32 13.21
CA VAL A 590 -26.61 -15.64 12.26
C VAL A 590 -25.88 -14.49 12.95
N HIS A 591 -26.58 -13.68 13.75
CA HIS A 591 -25.95 -12.63 14.56
C HIS A 591 -24.85 -13.20 15.45
N ASP A 592 -25.13 -14.31 16.13
CA ASP A 592 -24.19 -14.92 17.07
C ASP A 592 -23.03 -15.62 16.38
N TYR A 593 -23.14 -15.97 15.10
CA TYR A 593 -22.01 -16.47 14.33
C TYR A 593 -21.01 -15.37 13.93
N LEU A 594 -21.47 -14.12 13.84
CA LEU A 594 -20.66 -12.97 13.42
C LEU A 594 -19.79 -12.43 14.56
N HIS A 595 -18.70 -11.76 14.20
CA HIS A 595 -17.89 -10.99 15.14
C HIS A 595 -18.61 -9.73 15.63
N TYR A 596 -18.32 -9.22 16.83
CA TYR A 596 -19.03 -8.07 17.43
C TYR A 596 -18.79 -6.73 16.71
N ARG A 597 -17.63 -6.54 16.05
CA ARG A 597 -17.37 -5.36 15.22
C ARG A 597 -18.10 -5.40 13.88
N ILE A 598 -18.02 -4.30 13.14
CA ILE A 598 -18.56 -4.14 11.79
C ILE A 598 -17.53 -3.44 10.89
N ILE A 599 -17.80 -3.38 9.59
CA ILE A 599 -17.12 -2.52 8.63
C ILE A 599 -18.17 -1.63 7.95
N ASP A 600 -18.46 -0.48 8.57
CA ASP A 600 -19.46 0.45 8.07
C ASP A 600 -18.91 1.35 6.96
N VAL A 601 -19.30 1.08 5.72
CA VAL A 601 -18.95 1.87 4.53
C VAL A 601 -19.48 3.31 4.63
N SER A 602 -20.57 3.53 5.38
CA SER A 602 -21.10 4.88 5.60
C SER A 602 -20.18 5.77 6.45
N SER A 603 -19.36 5.19 7.34
CA SER A 603 -18.35 5.89 8.13
C SER A 603 -17.25 6.46 7.24
N PHE A 604 -16.75 5.68 6.28
CA PHE A 604 -15.77 6.12 5.27
C PHE A 604 -16.32 7.30 4.44
N GLN A 605 -17.57 7.19 3.97
CA GLN A 605 -18.23 8.30 3.28
C GLN A 605 -18.41 9.52 4.19
N GLY A 606 -18.81 9.33 5.45
CA GLY A 606 -19.05 10.40 6.43
C GLY A 606 -17.81 11.24 6.71
N ILE A 607 -16.63 10.62 6.70
CA ILE A 607 -15.32 11.28 6.83
C ILE A 607 -14.85 11.86 5.49
N MET A 608 -15.04 11.16 4.36
CA MET A 608 -14.71 11.71 3.04
C MET A 608 -15.48 13.00 2.74
N ARG A 609 -16.79 13.06 3.03
CA ARG A 609 -17.59 14.30 2.88
C ARG A 609 -17.02 15.48 3.66
N ARG A 610 -16.41 15.23 4.82
CA ARG A 610 -15.85 16.26 5.71
C ARG A 610 -14.43 16.69 5.33
N TRP A 611 -13.58 15.76 4.88
CA TRP A 611 -12.13 16.02 4.71
C TRP A 611 -11.63 15.95 3.27
N ALA A 612 -12.24 15.11 2.43
CA ALA A 612 -11.79 14.83 1.08
C ALA A 612 -12.96 14.56 0.11
N PRO A 613 -13.93 15.49 -0.05
CA PRO A 613 -15.15 15.25 -0.83
C PRO A 613 -14.89 14.99 -2.32
N TRP A 614 -13.71 15.38 -2.83
CA TRP A 614 -13.26 15.03 -4.17
C TRP A 614 -13.04 13.52 -4.33
N ILE A 615 -12.60 12.79 -3.30
CA ILE A 615 -12.38 11.34 -3.36
C ILE A 615 -13.71 10.61 -3.56
N GLU A 616 -14.72 10.93 -2.75
CA GLU A 616 -16.06 10.36 -2.93
C GLU A 616 -16.65 10.72 -4.31
N THR A 617 -16.39 11.94 -4.80
CA THR A 617 -16.82 12.39 -6.13
C THR A 617 -16.13 11.60 -7.25
N ASP A 618 -14.83 11.34 -7.13
CA ASP A 618 -14.04 10.59 -8.11
C ASP A 618 -14.44 9.11 -8.12
N ILE A 619 -14.65 8.51 -6.94
CA ILE A 619 -15.20 7.15 -6.80
C ILE A 619 -16.57 7.06 -7.48
N LYS A 620 -17.51 7.96 -7.15
CA LYS A 620 -18.86 7.98 -7.75
C LYS A 620 -18.80 8.12 -9.27
N LYS A 621 -17.93 8.98 -9.81
CA LYS A 621 -17.69 9.09 -11.27
C LYS A 621 -17.06 7.84 -11.87
N SER A 622 -16.22 7.12 -11.14
CA SER A 622 -15.64 5.85 -11.59
C SER A 622 -16.70 4.76 -11.69
N LEU A 623 -17.53 4.61 -10.65
CA LEU A 623 -18.66 3.69 -10.61
C LEU A 623 -19.68 3.98 -11.71
N ALA A 624 -20.04 5.26 -11.91
CA ALA A 624 -20.91 5.71 -12.99
C ALA A 624 -20.42 5.25 -14.38
N ARG A 625 -19.14 5.46 -14.70
CA ARG A 625 -18.54 5.02 -15.98
C ARG A 625 -18.52 3.51 -16.16
N LYS A 626 -18.59 2.74 -15.07
CA LYS A 626 -18.65 1.27 -15.09
C LYS A 626 -20.08 0.73 -15.11
N GLY A 627 -21.11 1.59 -15.11
CA GLY A 627 -22.50 1.18 -14.96
C GLY A 627 -22.85 0.64 -13.57
N GLN A 628 -22.01 0.88 -12.56
CA GLN A 628 -22.15 0.38 -11.19
C GLN A 628 -22.76 1.47 -10.27
N GLU A 629 -23.80 2.14 -10.74
CA GLU A 629 -24.53 3.10 -9.92
C GLU A 629 -25.49 2.38 -8.96
N SER A 630 -25.74 2.97 -7.79
CA SER A 630 -26.79 2.50 -6.87
C SER A 630 -28.13 3.00 -7.38
N VAL A 631 -28.80 2.23 -8.24
CA VAL A 631 -30.02 2.68 -8.96
C VAL A 631 -31.32 2.06 -8.44
N ASN A 632 -31.26 0.97 -7.66
CA ASN A 632 -32.42 0.07 -7.52
C ASN A 632 -32.80 -0.32 -6.07
N HIS A 633 -32.02 0.06 -5.04
CA HIS A 633 -32.32 -0.19 -3.62
C HIS A 633 -32.75 -1.65 -3.29
N ARG A 634 -32.18 -2.63 -3.98
CA ARG A 634 -32.27 -4.05 -3.59
C ARG A 634 -31.03 -4.37 -2.74
N ALA A 635 -31.18 -5.24 -1.74
CA ALA A 635 -30.09 -5.58 -0.81
C ALA A 635 -28.80 -6.04 -1.51
N MET A 636 -28.93 -6.88 -2.55
CA MET A 636 -27.78 -7.33 -3.36
C MET A 636 -27.07 -6.17 -4.06
N ASP A 637 -27.84 -5.27 -4.69
CA ASP A 637 -27.32 -4.13 -5.45
C ASP A 637 -26.58 -3.14 -4.53
N ASP A 638 -27.12 -2.86 -3.34
CA ASP A 638 -26.51 -2.00 -2.32
C ASP A 638 -25.23 -2.62 -1.72
N ILE A 639 -25.14 -3.95 -1.69
CA ILE A 639 -23.95 -4.72 -1.29
C ILE A 639 -22.87 -4.70 -2.37
N GLU A 640 -23.23 -5.00 -3.63
CA GLU A 640 -22.30 -4.93 -4.76
C GLU A 640 -21.76 -3.51 -4.93
N TRP A 641 -22.62 -2.50 -4.74
CA TRP A 641 -22.22 -1.10 -4.70
C TRP A 641 -21.28 -0.79 -3.53
N SER A 642 -21.55 -1.31 -2.32
CA SER A 642 -20.68 -1.12 -1.15
C SER A 642 -19.29 -1.74 -1.37
N ILE A 643 -19.22 -2.93 -1.96
CA ILE A 643 -17.97 -3.60 -2.36
C ILE A 643 -17.24 -2.80 -3.43
N ALA A 644 -17.95 -2.34 -4.48
CA ALA A 644 -17.36 -1.57 -5.57
C ALA A 644 -16.82 -0.22 -5.08
N PHE A 645 -17.57 0.49 -4.24
CA PHE A 645 -17.15 1.73 -3.57
C PHE A 645 -15.86 1.52 -2.77
N MET A 646 -15.80 0.46 -1.98
CA MET A 646 -14.63 0.14 -1.15
C MET A 646 -13.42 -0.28 -2.01
N ARG A 647 -13.62 -0.99 -3.11
CA ARG A 647 -12.56 -1.29 -4.11
C ARG A 647 -11.99 -0.03 -4.76
N GLU A 648 -12.83 0.93 -5.14
CA GLU A 648 -12.40 2.22 -5.69
C GLU A 648 -11.74 3.12 -4.63
N PHE A 649 -12.10 2.97 -3.35
CA PHE A 649 -11.47 3.69 -2.24
C PHE A 649 -10.05 3.19 -1.92
N ARG A 650 -9.80 1.87 -1.99
CA ARG A 650 -8.51 1.24 -1.60
C ARG A 650 -7.26 1.95 -2.16
N PRO A 651 -7.17 2.37 -3.44
CA PRO A 651 -6.01 3.09 -3.99
C PRO A 651 -5.78 4.50 -3.43
N HIS A 652 -6.80 5.14 -2.84
CA HIS A 652 -6.65 6.45 -2.18
C HIS A 652 -5.97 6.30 -0.80
N LEU A 653 -6.09 5.13 -0.16
CA LEU A 653 -5.44 4.82 1.10
C LEU A 653 -3.97 4.38 0.91
N THR A 654 -3.63 3.69 -0.18
CA THR A 654 -2.33 2.99 -0.33
C THR A 654 -1.22 3.76 -1.07
N LYS A 655 -1.50 4.90 -1.72
CA LYS A 655 -0.49 5.67 -2.50
C LYS A 655 0.31 6.66 -1.63
N ARG A 656 1.65 6.60 -1.68
CA ARG A 656 2.56 7.47 -0.89
C ARG A 656 2.81 8.87 -1.52
N PRO A 657 3.01 9.94 -0.72
CA PRO A 657 3.46 11.26 -1.19
C PRO A 657 4.99 11.35 -1.36
N VAL A 658 5.47 12.33 -2.15
CA VAL A 658 6.90 12.55 -2.49
C VAL A 658 7.51 13.67 -1.65
N ASP A 659 8.75 13.51 -1.17
CA ASP A 659 9.46 14.45 -0.28
C ASP A 659 9.95 15.75 -0.99
N PRO A 660 9.61 16.95 -0.50
CA PRO A 660 10.09 18.23 -1.04
C PRO A 660 11.58 18.54 -0.87
N ASN A 661 12.28 17.96 0.13
CA ASN A 661 13.59 18.43 0.59
C ASN A 661 14.73 18.22 -0.42
N ASN A 662 14.57 17.32 -1.40
CA ASN A 662 15.62 16.97 -2.35
C ASN A 662 15.97 18.10 -3.36
N ARG A 663 15.11 19.11 -3.50
CA ARG A 663 15.23 20.17 -4.54
C ARG A 663 16.38 21.18 -4.37
N LYS A 664 16.94 21.33 -3.16
CA LYS A 664 18.10 22.23 -2.96
C LYS A 664 19.43 21.58 -3.34
N HIS A 665 19.55 20.27 -3.18
CA HIS A 665 20.79 19.53 -3.43
C HIS A 665 21.08 19.41 -4.94
N GLU A 666 20.05 19.16 -5.76
CA GLU A 666 20.19 19.07 -7.22
C GLU A 666 20.77 20.34 -7.86
N ARG A 667 20.51 21.53 -7.30
CA ARG A 667 21.03 22.80 -7.85
C ARG A 667 22.54 22.99 -7.64
N SER A 668 23.13 22.51 -6.54
CA SER A 668 24.57 22.62 -6.33
C SER A 668 25.35 21.66 -7.24
N ILE A 669 24.79 20.47 -7.50
CA ILE A 669 25.38 19.44 -8.35
C ILE A 669 25.50 19.92 -9.81
N ILE A 670 24.50 20.63 -10.33
CA ILE A 670 24.52 21.20 -11.69
C ILE A 670 25.64 22.25 -11.84
N GLN A 671 25.94 23.01 -10.78
CA GLN A 671 26.94 24.07 -10.82
C GLN A 671 28.38 23.53 -10.70
N GLN A 672 28.59 22.40 -10.00
CA GLN A 672 29.87 21.69 -9.99
C GLN A 672 30.19 20.99 -11.31
N ARG A 673 29.19 20.38 -11.98
CA ARG A 673 29.38 19.63 -13.24
C ARG A 673 29.89 20.45 -14.43
N ARG A 674 29.81 21.78 -14.40
CA ARG A 674 30.33 22.65 -15.47
C ARG A 674 31.83 22.95 -15.40
N ARG A 675 32.54 22.56 -14.32
CA ARG A 675 33.97 22.84 -14.14
C ARG A 675 34.92 21.67 -14.43
N SER A 676 34.39 20.47 -14.68
CA SER A 676 35.18 19.23 -14.80
C SER A 676 35.25 18.61 -16.21
N ALA A 677 34.82 19.35 -17.24
CA ALA A 677 34.90 18.91 -18.64
C ALA A 677 36.10 19.57 -19.36
N SER A 678 37.28 18.98 -19.23
CA SER A 678 38.44 19.20 -20.13
C SER A 678 39.35 17.97 -20.10
N PRO A 679 39.90 17.48 -21.25
CA PRO A 679 40.40 16.12 -21.33
C PRO A 679 41.92 15.96 -21.16
N SER A 680 42.29 14.81 -20.58
CA SER A 680 43.55 14.04 -20.74
C SER A 680 44.92 14.69 -20.45
N LEU A 681 45.68 14.02 -19.58
CA LEU A 681 47.08 13.63 -19.86
C LEU A 681 47.54 12.51 -18.89
N VAL A 682 48.21 11.50 -19.44
CA VAL A 682 48.75 10.33 -18.71
C VAL A 682 50.18 10.60 -18.27
N LYS A 683 50.57 10.23 -17.03
CA LYS A 683 51.98 9.99 -16.65
C LYS A 683 52.14 9.04 -15.45
N LYS A 684 53.35 8.48 -15.33
CA LYS A 684 53.71 7.25 -14.58
C LYS A 684 54.00 7.47 -13.08
N ASN A 685 53.94 6.34 -12.34
CA ASN A 685 54.73 5.91 -11.17
C ASN A 685 55.14 6.94 -10.09
N GLN A 686 54.79 6.66 -8.82
CA GLN A 686 55.74 6.19 -7.79
C GLN A 686 55.06 6.04 -6.41
N SER A 687 55.46 5.00 -5.68
CA SER A 687 55.30 4.85 -4.22
C SER A 687 56.69 5.03 -3.56
N PRO A 688 56.87 4.89 -2.23
CA PRO A 688 55.98 5.14 -1.09
C PRO A 688 56.68 6.01 0.00
N ARG A 689 55.99 6.35 1.12
CA ARG A 689 56.51 6.63 2.49
C ARG A 689 55.44 7.42 3.28
N LYS A 690 55.37 7.42 4.63
CA LYS A 690 55.78 6.52 5.74
C LYS A 690 55.26 7.18 7.04
N SER A 691 55.07 6.41 8.12
CA SER A 691 55.02 6.89 9.54
C SER A 691 53.92 7.91 9.92
N ASN A 692 53.49 8.08 11.17
CA ASN A 692 53.59 7.33 12.44
C ASN A 692 52.30 7.69 13.22
N ALA A 693 51.55 6.74 13.79
CA ALA A 693 51.75 6.11 15.09
C ALA A 693 51.45 7.01 16.32
N SER A 694 50.65 6.45 17.25
CA SER A 694 50.59 6.78 18.69
C SER A 694 49.85 8.08 19.08
N ASN A 695 49.20 8.21 20.27
CA ASN A 695 49.05 7.27 21.40
C ASN A 695 47.96 7.72 22.41
N TYR A 696 47.40 6.76 23.19
CA TYR A 696 46.77 6.93 24.54
C TYR A 696 45.57 7.91 24.70
N ASN A 697 44.71 7.88 25.74
CA ASN A 697 44.34 6.93 26.82
C ASN A 697 42.83 7.21 27.13
N ALA A 698 41.94 6.23 27.29
CA ALA A 698 41.69 5.42 28.50
C ALA A 698 41.23 6.19 29.76
N HIS A 699 39.90 6.36 29.90
CA HIS A 699 39.09 6.39 31.15
C HIS A 699 37.61 6.21 30.72
N GLY A 700 36.70 5.51 31.40
CA GLY A 700 36.84 4.73 32.64
C GLY A 700 35.87 5.17 33.73
N ASN A 701 34.55 4.97 33.59
CA ASN A 701 33.69 4.77 34.77
C ASN A 701 32.35 4.05 34.47
N GLN A 702 31.71 3.57 35.54
CA GLN A 702 30.66 2.53 35.53
C GLN A 702 29.22 3.06 35.64
N GLY A 703 28.27 2.28 35.08
CA GLY A 703 27.10 1.80 35.83
C GLY A 703 25.88 2.69 36.07
N SER A 704 24.84 2.52 35.24
CA SER A 704 23.43 2.42 35.70
C SER A 704 22.55 1.81 34.61
N VAL A 705 21.61 0.93 34.98
CA VAL A 705 20.88 0.02 34.07
C VAL A 705 19.39 0.35 34.03
N SER A 706 18.71 -0.05 32.94
CA SER A 706 17.24 -0.19 32.83
C SER A 706 16.46 1.13 32.63
N LYS A 707 15.40 1.22 31.79
CA LYS A 707 14.66 0.23 31.00
C LYS A 707 14.13 0.89 29.71
N TYR A 708 14.25 0.20 28.57
CA TYR A 708 13.45 0.44 27.37
C TYR A 708 12.69 -0.86 27.05
N PRO A 709 11.38 -0.83 26.74
CA PRO A 709 10.70 -1.98 26.15
C PRO A 709 11.24 -2.32 24.76
N SER A 710 11.10 -3.58 24.40
CA SER A 710 11.65 -4.22 23.20
C SER A 710 11.12 -3.65 21.88
N ASN A 711 12.01 -3.55 20.89
CA ASN A 711 11.64 -3.35 19.50
C ASN A 711 10.88 -4.57 18.96
N SER A 712 9.75 -4.35 18.27
CA SER A 712 9.28 -5.25 17.22
C SER A 712 9.19 -4.55 15.85
N ALA A 713 9.92 -5.17 14.90
CA ALA A 713 9.89 -5.09 13.44
C ALA A 713 9.71 -3.75 12.67
N TYR A 714 10.55 -3.64 11.63
CA TYR A 714 10.50 -2.67 10.53
C TYR A 714 9.31 -2.93 9.59
N GLY A 715 8.74 -1.84 9.05
CA GLY A 715 7.58 -1.89 8.15
C GLY A 715 7.83 -2.13 6.65
N ASN A 716 6.73 -2.02 5.90
CA ASN A 716 6.60 -1.72 4.46
C ASN A 716 7.38 -2.59 3.43
N ASN A 717 6.68 -3.48 2.72
CA ASN A 717 6.15 -3.18 1.38
C ASN A 717 5.24 -4.29 0.82
N SER A 718 4.65 -4.04 -0.35
CA SER A 718 3.51 -4.72 -0.96
C SER A 718 3.81 -6.08 -1.63
N PHE A 719 3.01 -7.11 -1.29
CA PHE A 719 2.54 -8.14 -2.24
C PHE A 719 1.05 -8.39 -2.04
N ASP A 720 0.27 -8.20 -3.11
CA ASP A 720 -1.18 -8.41 -3.11
C ASP A 720 -1.47 -9.80 -3.69
N ASN A 721 -1.54 -10.79 -2.80
CA ASN A 721 -1.98 -12.16 -3.06
C ASN A 721 -2.30 -12.80 -1.71
N ASN A 722 -3.49 -13.38 -1.56
CA ASN A 722 -3.97 -14.06 -0.34
C ASN A 722 -3.36 -15.46 -0.15
N VAL A 723 -2.17 -15.61 -0.69
CA VAL A 723 -1.20 -16.64 -0.40
C VAL A 723 -0.41 -16.13 0.80
N GLN A 724 -0.29 -16.89 1.88
CA GLN A 724 0.77 -16.61 2.85
C GLN A 724 2.11 -17.05 2.24
N LEU A 725 2.59 -16.22 1.30
CA LEU A 725 3.88 -16.38 0.66
C LEU A 725 4.92 -16.47 1.76
N TYR A 726 5.71 -17.55 1.75
CA TYR A 726 6.78 -17.74 2.70
C TYR A 726 7.72 -16.52 2.66
N ALA A 727 8.44 -16.25 3.76
CA ALA A 727 9.23 -15.00 3.89
C ALA A 727 10.34 -14.83 2.83
N ASP A 728 10.68 -15.90 2.12
CA ASP A 728 11.52 -15.93 0.92
C ASP A 728 10.78 -15.56 -0.37
N GLU A 729 9.52 -15.95 -0.54
CA GLU A 729 8.72 -15.69 -1.74
C GLU A 729 8.28 -14.24 -1.85
N LYS A 730 7.90 -13.61 -0.72
CA LYS A 730 7.63 -12.17 -0.69
C LYS A 730 8.85 -11.39 -1.20
N ARG A 731 10.06 -11.79 -0.82
CA ARG A 731 11.33 -11.19 -1.27
C ARG A 731 11.63 -11.47 -2.75
N LEU A 732 11.34 -12.68 -3.24
CA LEU A 732 11.46 -13.03 -4.65
C LEU A 732 10.57 -12.13 -5.51
N LEU A 733 9.30 -11.96 -5.15
CA LEU A 733 8.40 -11.11 -5.89
C LEU A 733 8.77 -9.61 -5.73
N GLU A 734 9.22 -9.15 -4.56
CA GLU A 734 9.75 -7.79 -4.34
C GLU A 734 10.89 -7.46 -5.30
N ARG A 735 11.80 -8.43 -5.50
CA ARG A 735 12.89 -8.35 -6.47
C ARG A 735 12.35 -8.27 -7.89
N ILE A 736 11.48 -9.19 -8.32
CA ILE A 736 10.84 -9.18 -9.66
C ILE A 736 10.10 -7.85 -9.95
N GLU A 737 9.47 -7.26 -8.95
CA GLU A 737 8.83 -5.95 -9.08
C GLU A 737 9.81 -4.77 -9.17
N GLN A 738 11.00 -4.87 -8.57
CA GLN A 738 12.06 -3.89 -8.70
C GLN A 738 12.75 -4.00 -10.07
N ASP A 739 13.05 -5.24 -10.52
CA ASP A 739 13.55 -5.55 -11.88
C ASP A 739 12.66 -4.88 -12.95
N LYS A 740 11.32 -5.01 -12.84
CA LYS A 740 10.35 -4.39 -13.77
C LYS A 740 10.38 -2.85 -13.79
N LYS A 741 10.91 -2.19 -12.76
CA LYS A 741 10.98 -0.72 -12.65
C LYS A 741 12.27 -0.13 -13.22
N ILE A 742 13.24 -0.98 -13.61
CA ILE A 742 14.53 -0.55 -14.16
C ILE A 742 14.44 -0.37 -15.68
N ASN A 743 14.67 0.84 -16.16
CA ASN A 743 14.87 1.09 -17.58
C ASN A 743 16.33 0.80 -17.96
N VAL A 744 16.59 -0.41 -18.49
CA VAL A 744 17.92 -0.90 -18.89
C VAL A 744 18.63 0.07 -19.86
N SER A 745 17.90 0.70 -20.78
CA SER A 745 18.48 1.65 -21.74
C SER A 745 19.09 2.90 -21.08
N SER A 746 18.62 3.25 -19.88
CA SER A 746 19.17 4.37 -19.09
C SER A 746 20.42 4.03 -18.27
N LEU A 747 20.83 2.77 -18.25
CA LEU A 747 22.07 2.34 -17.58
C LEU A 747 23.33 2.57 -18.44
N HIS A 748 23.17 2.82 -19.76
CA HIS A 748 24.28 3.06 -20.71
C HIS A 748 25.38 1.98 -20.71
N LEU A 749 25.00 0.72 -20.48
CA LEU A 749 25.90 -0.43 -20.42
C LEU A 749 26.55 -0.72 -21.79
N TYR A 750 27.79 -1.21 -21.78
CA TYR A 750 28.45 -1.76 -22.98
C TYR A 750 27.77 -3.06 -23.44
N LYS A 751 28.00 -3.48 -24.70
CA LYS A 751 27.34 -4.65 -25.30
C LYS A 751 27.47 -5.93 -24.45
N ASN A 752 28.67 -6.20 -23.94
CA ASN A 752 28.94 -7.38 -23.10
C ASN A 752 28.25 -7.27 -21.73
N ASP A 753 28.24 -6.09 -21.12
CA ASP A 753 27.54 -5.83 -19.86
C ASP A 753 26.02 -5.94 -20.01
N GLN A 754 25.45 -5.50 -21.14
CA GLN A 754 24.03 -5.71 -21.46
C GLN A 754 23.71 -7.20 -21.59
N GLU A 755 24.59 -7.97 -22.21
CA GLU A 755 24.39 -9.42 -22.37
C GLU A 755 24.42 -10.14 -21.02
N ILE A 756 25.38 -9.81 -20.14
CA ILE A 756 25.43 -10.34 -18.77
C ILE A 756 24.21 -9.88 -17.97
N TYR A 757 23.84 -8.59 -18.01
CA TYR A 757 22.65 -8.06 -17.33
C TYR A 757 21.36 -8.81 -17.73
N MET A 758 21.19 -9.11 -19.01
CA MET A 758 20.00 -9.79 -19.51
C MET A 758 19.99 -11.28 -19.14
N LYS A 759 21.13 -11.97 -19.28
CA LYS A 759 21.28 -13.42 -19.03
C LYS A 759 21.45 -13.78 -17.55
N ASN A 760 21.88 -12.84 -16.70
CA ASN A 760 22.21 -13.07 -15.30
C ASN A 760 21.42 -12.12 -14.37
N PRO A 761 20.15 -12.45 -14.08
CA PRO A 761 19.36 -11.76 -13.07
C PRO A 761 20.06 -11.59 -11.72
N HIS A 762 20.82 -12.58 -11.23
CA HIS A 762 21.44 -12.48 -9.90
C HIS A 762 22.60 -11.46 -9.83
N LEU A 763 23.17 -11.05 -10.96
CA LEU A 763 24.20 -9.99 -11.03
C LEU A 763 23.68 -8.63 -11.51
N ARG A 764 22.37 -8.47 -11.80
CA ARG A 764 21.81 -7.16 -12.19
C ARG A 764 22.08 -6.07 -11.15
N GLU A 765 22.26 -6.41 -9.87
CA GLU A 765 22.52 -5.41 -8.84
C GLU A 765 23.83 -4.65 -8.98
N VAL A 766 24.87 -5.28 -9.55
CA VAL A 766 26.15 -4.62 -9.85
C VAL A 766 25.93 -3.42 -10.77
N PHE A 767 25.25 -3.66 -11.90
CA PHE A 767 25.01 -2.66 -12.93
C PHE A 767 24.05 -1.55 -12.47
N VAL A 768 22.99 -1.89 -11.73
CA VAL A 768 21.99 -0.92 -11.23
C VAL A 768 22.59 0.00 -10.16
N ASN A 769 23.42 -0.55 -9.27
CA ASN A 769 24.13 0.22 -8.25
C ASN A 769 25.35 0.99 -8.81
N LYS A 770 25.72 0.75 -10.07
CA LYS A 770 26.89 1.32 -10.77
C LYS A 770 28.23 0.90 -10.18
N ASP A 771 28.30 -0.32 -9.66
CA ASP A 771 29.55 -0.96 -9.32
C ASP A 771 30.19 -1.54 -10.60
N GLN A 772 31.46 -1.98 -10.52
CA GLN A 772 32.11 -2.73 -11.59
C GLN A 772 31.83 -4.22 -11.44
N LEU A 773 31.64 -4.94 -12.54
CA LEU A 773 31.52 -6.38 -12.53
C LEU A 773 32.89 -7.02 -12.24
N GLU A 774 32.99 -7.71 -11.11
CA GLU A 774 34.16 -8.51 -10.75
C GLU A 774 33.90 -9.99 -11.02
N ALA A 775 34.82 -10.65 -11.72
CA ALA A 775 34.80 -12.10 -11.92
C ALA A 775 35.71 -12.80 -10.91
N SER A 776 35.27 -13.95 -10.39
CA SER A 776 36.06 -14.79 -9.50
C SER A 776 37.08 -15.60 -10.31
N ASN A 777 38.29 -15.07 -10.47
CA ASN A 777 39.45 -15.76 -11.08
C ASN A 777 40.02 -16.90 -10.20
N LYS A 778 39.22 -17.48 -9.29
CA LYS A 778 39.60 -18.54 -8.36
C LYS A 778 38.68 -19.73 -8.51
N ASP A 779 39.28 -20.93 -8.57
CA ASP A 779 38.56 -22.19 -8.58
C ASP A 779 37.61 -22.31 -7.38
N PHE A 780 36.33 -22.53 -7.66
CA PHE A 780 35.34 -22.72 -6.61
C PHE A 780 35.52 -24.08 -5.94
N ASN A 781 35.79 -24.09 -4.64
CA ASN A 781 36.14 -25.29 -3.87
C ASN A 781 35.65 -25.22 -2.42
N LYS A 782 36.03 -26.20 -1.58
CA LYS A 782 35.62 -26.33 -0.16
C LYS A 782 36.00 -25.13 0.72
N THR A 783 36.96 -24.30 0.29
CA THR A 783 37.31 -23.04 0.98
C THR A 783 36.41 -21.87 0.55
N SER A 784 35.89 -21.87 -0.67
CA SER A 784 34.93 -20.87 -1.18
C SER A 784 33.61 -20.88 -0.39
N ARG A 785 33.26 -22.03 0.22
CA ARG A 785 32.10 -22.23 1.09
C ARG A 785 32.30 -21.72 2.53
N ARG A 786 33.52 -21.33 2.91
CA ARG A 786 33.84 -20.88 4.28
C ARG A 786 33.72 -19.37 4.41
N LEU A 787 33.34 -18.89 5.60
CA LEU A 787 33.34 -17.46 5.89
C LEU A 787 34.79 -16.92 5.89
N PRO A 788 35.14 -15.95 5.02
CA PRO A 788 36.49 -15.38 5.00
C PRO A 788 36.68 -14.44 6.19
N ILE A 789 37.48 -14.85 7.18
CA ILE A 789 37.85 -13.99 8.31
C ILE A 789 38.85 -12.94 7.83
N SER A 790 38.37 -11.73 7.52
CA SER A 790 39.23 -10.61 7.13
C SER A 790 39.45 -9.64 8.30
N ARG A 791 40.73 -9.38 8.63
CA ARG A 791 41.14 -8.30 9.54
C ARG A 791 41.39 -6.95 8.84
N GLN A 792 41.22 -6.89 7.52
CA GLN A 792 41.55 -5.70 6.72
C GLN A 792 40.45 -5.40 5.70
N LEU A 793 39.63 -4.39 6.01
CA LEU A 793 39.19 -3.31 5.11
C LEU A 793 38.12 -2.45 5.82
N GLN A 794 38.48 -1.24 6.25
CA GLN A 794 37.49 -0.21 6.53
C GLN A 794 37.10 0.47 5.22
N ARG A 795 35.93 0.14 4.68
CA ARG A 795 35.24 0.99 3.70
C ARG A 795 34.33 1.95 4.46
N SER A 796 34.28 3.20 4.03
CA SER A 796 33.57 4.30 4.72
C SER A 796 32.10 3.97 5.00
N ASN A 797 31.62 4.36 6.19
CA ASN A 797 30.21 4.23 6.61
C ASN A 797 29.24 4.98 5.68
N SER A 798 28.83 4.35 4.59
CA SER A 798 27.70 4.76 3.77
C SER A 798 26.57 3.74 3.91
N SER A 799 25.82 3.84 5.01
CA SER A 799 24.64 3.00 5.29
C SER A 799 23.44 3.42 4.41
N ASN A 800 23.58 3.29 3.09
CA ASN A 800 22.49 3.50 2.15
C ASN A 800 21.56 2.28 2.15
N SER A 801 20.44 2.36 2.86
CA SER A 801 19.33 1.40 2.78
C SER A 801 18.56 1.43 1.45
N SER A 802 19.20 1.94 0.40
CA SER A 802 18.63 2.23 -0.93
C SER A 802 19.41 1.57 -2.07
N ARG A 803 20.38 0.70 -1.76
CA ARG A 803 21.03 -0.15 -2.79
C ARG A 803 20.04 -1.22 -3.24
N TYR A 804 19.91 -1.38 -4.55
CA TYR A 804 19.13 -2.45 -5.15
C TYR A 804 19.86 -3.78 -4.95
N SER A 805 19.11 -4.89 -4.82
CA SER A 805 19.62 -6.20 -4.40
C SER A 805 18.93 -7.30 -5.18
N THR A 806 19.71 -8.19 -5.79
CA THR A 806 19.22 -9.33 -6.58
C THR A 806 19.38 -10.66 -5.88
N THR A 807 20.09 -10.68 -4.74
CA THR A 807 20.20 -11.84 -3.85
C THR A 807 18.84 -12.40 -3.43
N GLU A 808 18.54 -13.64 -3.83
CA GLU A 808 17.37 -14.38 -3.35
C GLU A 808 17.58 -14.99 -1.97
N HIS A 809 16.48 -15.09 -1.22
CA HIS A 809 16.38 -15.99 -0.08
C HIS A 809 15.57 -17.21 -0.51
N TRP A 810 15.93 -18.42 -0.08
CA TRP A 810 15.08 -19.60 -0.20
C TRP A 810 15.27 -20.49 1.02
N GLY A 811 14.35 -20.41 1.99
CA GLY A 811 14.55 -20.95 3.34
C GLY A 811 14.80 -22.46 3.36
N GLN A 812 13.92 -23.22 2.70
CA GLN A 812 14.03 -24.69 2.65
C GLN A 812 15.21 -25.16 1.78
N ARG A 813 15.54 -24.46 0.68
CA ARG A 813 16.70 -24.79 -0.18
C ARG A 813 18.03 -24.54 0.53
N LYS A 814 18.11 -23.44 1.30
CA LYS A 814 19.26 -23.07 2.16
C LYS A 814 19.61 -24.19 3.13
N LEU A 815 18.60 -24.71 3.83
CA LEU A 815 18.72 -25.83 4.77
C LEU A 815 19.18 -27.10 4.04
N LEU A 816 18.37 -27.58 3.10
CA LEU A 816 18.61 -28.83 2.39
C LEU A 816 20.00 -28.91 1.75
N LEU A 817 20.47 -27.85 1.06
CA LEU A 817 21.80 -27.88 0.43
C LEU A 817 22.93 -27.92 1.46
N THR A 818 22.79 -27.21 2.58
CA THR A 818 23.80 -27.21 3.65
C THR A 818 23.83 -28.57 4.37
N GLU A 819 22.69 -29.23 4.48
CA GLU A 819 22.54 -30.57 5.06
C GLU A 819 23.03 -31.67 4.11
N ILE A 820 22.78 -31.55 2.79
CA ILE A 820 23.40 -32.40 1.78
C ILE A 820 24.92 -32.25 1.83
N GLU A 821 25.48 -31.03 1.93
CA GLU A 821 26.93 -30.82 2.08
C GLU A 821 27.47 -31.50 3.35
N PHE A 822 26.73 -31.40 4.47
CA PHE A 822 27.08 -32.01 5.74
C PHE A 822 27.02 -33.55 5.72
N LEU A 823 25.89 -34.14 5.32
CA LEU A 823 25.70 -35.59 5.27
C LEU A 823 26.56 -36.24 4.17
N THR A 824 26.73 -35.60 3.00
CA THR A 824 27.70 -36.07 1.99
C THR A 824 29.11 -36.19 2.56
N LYS A 825 29.48 -35.30 3.48
CA LYS A 825 30.80 -35.30 4.09
C LYS A 825 30.94 -36.29 5.26
N TYR A 826 29.91 -36.40 6.12
CA TYR A 826 30.00 -37.13 7.40
C TYR A 826 29.00 -38.28 7.57
N GLY A 827 27.81 -38.22 6.96
CA GLY A 827 26.81 -39.29 6.90
C GLY A 827 27.11 -40.25 5.76
N THR A 828 28.24 -40.95 5.87
CA THR A 828 28.72 -41.90 4.85
C THR A 828 27.96 -43.22 4.88
N ASP A 829 28.39 -44.21 4.10
CA ASP A 829 27.81 -45.55 3.92
C ASP A 829 27.57 -46.42 5.19
N ASP A 830 27.81 -45.88 6.39
CA ASP A 830 27.54 -46.49 7.69
C ASP A 830 26.10 -46.21 8.15
N ASP A 831 25.65 -46.99 9.14
CA ASP A 831 24.40 -46.77 9.87
C ASP A 831 24.56 -45.64 10.92
N TYR A 832 24.22 -44.42 10.52
CA TYR A 832 24.24 -43.22 11.37
C TYR A 832 22.85 -42.86 11.87
N LEU A 833 22.77 -42.46 13.15
CA LEU A 833 21.59 -41.84 13.73
C LEU A 833 21.70 -40.32 13.62
N VAL A 834 20.81 -39.69 12.86
CA VAL A 834 20.71 -38.23 12.69
C VAL A 834 19.65 -37.71 13.67
N ILE A 835 20.10 -37.00 14.69
CA ILE A 835 19.19 -36.31 15.63
C ILE A 835 19.06 -34.86 15.16
N TYR A 836 17.83 -34.41 14.91
CA TYR A 836 17.54 -33.06 14.45
C TYR A 836 16.64 -32.35 15.48
N ALA A 837 17.19 -31.35 16.18
CA ALA A 837 16.44 -30.48 17.09
C ALA A 837 16.05 -29.14 16.41
N GLY A 838 14.81 -28.71 16.57
CA GLY A 838 14.26 -27.54 15.88
C GLY A 838 13.96 -27.83 14.40
N ALA A 839 13.32 -28.98 14.16
CA ALA A 839 13.16 -29.57 12.83
C ALA A 839 11.86 -29.16 12.11
N ALA A 840 10.86 -28.60 12.79
CA ALA A 840 9.57 -28.25 12.17
C ALA A 840 9.62 -26.92 11.38
N PRO A 841 8.78 -26.73 10.35
CA PRO A 841 7.82 -27.70 9.81
C PRO A 841 8.46 -28.86 9.02
N GLY A 842 9.75 -28.75 8.66
CA GLY A 842 10.54 -29.89 8.18
C GLY A 842 10.30 -30.36 6.74
N SER A 843 9.57 -29.62 5.91
CA SER A 843 9.13 -30.09 4.57
C SER A 843 10.23 -30.64 3.64
N HIS A 844 11.48 -30.21 3.76
CA HIS A 844 12.61 -30.74 2.97
C HIS A 844 13.16 -32.08 3.49
N LEU A 845 12.87 -32.47 4.74
CA LEU A 845 13.52 -33.60 5.43
C LEU A 845 13.13 -34.96 4.85
N GLY A 846 11.93 -35.09 4.28
CA GLY A 846 11.53 -36.30 3.54
C GLY A 846 12.42 -36.57 2.32
N TYR A 847 12.75 -35.51 1.58
CA TYR A 847 13.68 -35.60 0.45
C TYR A 847 15.13 -35.79 0.91
N LEU A 848 15.56 -35.11 1.98
CA LEU A 848 16.90 -35.35 2.56
C LEU A 848 17.07 -36.81 2.98
N SER A 849 16.10 -37.40 3.67
CA SER A 849 16.14 -38.80 4.11
C SER A 849 16.22 -39.78 2.94
N SER A 850 15.53 -39.51 1.82
CA SER A 850 15.58 -40.36 0.63
C SER A 850 16.93 -40.35 -0.10
N LEU A 851 17.70 -39.26 0.01
CA LEU A 851 19.10 -39.19 -0.47
C LEU A 851 20.08 -39.97 0.42
N PHE A 852 19.76 -40.13 1.71
CA PHE A 852 20.61 -40.82 2.69
C PHE A 852 19.86 -42.01 3.34
N PRO A 853 19.45 -43.04 2.56
CA PRO A 853 18.55 -44.11 3.02
C PRO A 853 19.16 -45.08 4.04
N LYS A 854 20.46 -44.90 4.37
CA LYS A 854 21.17 -45.62 5.44
C LYS A 854 21.22 -44.83 6.76
N CYS A 855 20.81 -43.57 6.76
CA CYS A 855 20.65 -42.77 7.96
C CYS A 855 19.23 -42.93 8.50
N GLU A 856 19.11 -43.11 9.82
CA GLU A 856 17.86 -42.97 10.55
C GLU A 856 17.78 -41.55 11.11
N PHE A 857 16.60 -40.95 11.05
CA PHE A 857 16.36 -39.58 11.51
C PHE A 857 15.38 -39.58 12.68
N ILE A 858 15.71 -38.87 13.76
CA ILE A 858 14.77 -38.55 14.83
C ILE A 858 14.62 -37.03 14.88
N LEU A 859 13.41 -36.55 14.65
CA LEU A 859 13.08 -35.13 14.51
C LEU A 859 12.35 -34.63 15.75
N PHE A 860 12.87 -33.57 16.36
CA PHE A 860 12.31 -32.93 17.55
C PHE A 860 11.93 -31.47 17.28
N ASP A 861 10.67 -31.11 17.57
CA ASP A 861 10.17 -29.74 17.64
C ASP A 861 8.86 -29.72 18.43
N ASP A 862 8.52 -28.59 19.06
CA ASP A 862 7.22 -28.41 19.70
C ASP A 862 6.10 -27.96 18.74
N LYS A 863 6.47 -27.62 17.50
CA LYS A 863 5.55 -27.21 16.43
C LYS A 863 5.14 -28.38 15.55
N GLU A 864 4.02 -28.21 14.88
CA GLU A 864 3.48 -29.19 13.93
C GLU A 864 4.42 -29.41 12.73
N PHE A 865 4.63 -30.68 12.39
CA PHE A 865 5.44 -31.11 11.25
C PHE A 865 4.58 -31.24 9.99
N SER A 866 5.10 -30.76 8.85
CA SER A 866 4.44 -30.89 7.55
C SER A 866 4.79 -32.21 6.82
N LEU A 867 5.36 -33.18 7.53
CA LEU A 867 5.69 -34.51 7.01
C LEU A 867 5.17 -35.60 7.94
N MET A 868 4.84 -36.75 7.37
CA MET A 868 4.47 -37.94 8.13
C MET A 868 5.71 -38.78 8.47
N PRO A 869 5.70 -39.55 9.58
CA PRO A 869 6.76 -40.50 9.89
C PRO A 869 6.98 -41.52 8.76
N THR A 870 8.21 -42.02 8.65
CA THR A 870 8.57 -43.07 7.68
C THR A 870 9.45 -44.12 8.36
N LYS A 871 9.74 -45.23 7.68
CA LYS A 871 10.69 -46.24 8.19
C LYS A 871 12.09 -45.71 8.56
N ASN A 872 12.47 -44.54 8.04
CA ASN A 872 13.75 -43.88 8.29
C ASN A 872 13.58 -42.55 9.07
N ILE A 873 12.35 -42.14 9.41
CA ILE A 873 12.05 -40.86 10.09
C ILE A 873 11.08 -41.11 11.24
N GLU A 874 11.58 -40.96 12.47
CA GLU A 874 10.78 -40.84 13.68
C GLU A 874 10.52 -39.35 13.97
N ILE A 875 9.30 -39.02 14.41
CA ILE A 875 8.89 -37.65 14.75
C ILE A 875 8.52 -37.60 16.24
N LYS A 876 9.04 -36.60 16.94
CA LYS A 876 8.80 -36.31 18.35
C LYS A 876 8.30 -34.86 18.46
N THR A 877 6.99 -34.69 18.70
CA THR A 877 6.36 -33.38 18.89
C THR A 877 6.60 -32.87 20.31
N GLU A 878 7.87 -32.70 20.66
CA GLU A 878 8.34 -32.22 21.96
C GLU A 878 9.63 -31.41 21.81
N ASN A 879 9.90 -30.54 22.79
CA ASN A 879 11.15 -29.79 22.83
C ASN A 879 12.33 -30.71 23.15
N PHE A 880 13.43 -30.57 22.41
CA PHE A 880 14.65 -31.32 22.71
C PHE A 880 15.28 -30.82 24.02
N THR A 881 15.62 -31.74 24.93
CA THR A 881 16.02 -31.40 26.30
C THR A 881 17.44 -31.83 26.65
N ASP A 882 17.93 -31.25 27.75
CA ASP A 882 19.17 -31.60 28.42
C ASP A 882 19.21 -33.04 28.97
N ASP A 883 18.06 -33.70 29.08
CA ASP A 883 17.90 -35.10 29.49
C ASP A 883 17.96 -36.03 28.27
N LEU A 884 17.17 -35.75 27.23
CA LEU A 884 17.23 -36.46 25.94
C LEU A 884 18.67 -36.47 25.38
N ALA A 885 19.39 -35.35 25.46
CA ALA A 885 20.79 -35.26 25.06
C ALA A 885 21.73 -36.19 25.86
N ARG A 886 21.40 -36.54 27.11
CA ARG A 886 22.13 -37.56 27.89
C ARG A 886 21.71 -38.97 27.52
N ASP A 887 20.41 -39.22 27.29
CA ASP A 887 19.93 -40.56 26.94
C ASP A 887 20.55 -41.04 25.63
N TYR A 888 20.61 -40.17 24.63
CA TYR A 888 21.28 -40.47 23.35
C TYR A 888 22.81 -40.60 23.45
N SER A 889 23.48 -40.15 24.53
CA SER A 889 24.94 -40.32 24.66
C SER A 889 25.36 -41.80 24.72
N ASN A 890 24.44 -42.69 25.09
CA ASN A 890 24.63 -44.15 25.17
C ASN A 890 24.15 -44.88 23.91
N SER A 891 23.81 -44.17 22.83
CA SER A 891 23.37 -44.80 21.58
C SER A 891 24.43 -45.75 21.03
N ARG A 892 23.99 -46.94 20.61
CA ARG A 892 24.84 -47.93 19.93
C ARG A 892 25.23 -47.48 18.52
N LYS A 893 24.47 -46.54 17.92
CA LYS A 893 24.75 -45.98 16.59
C LYS A 893 25.60 -44.72 16.71
N LYS A 894 26.41 -44.45 15.69
CA LYS A 894 27.16 -43.19 15.59
C LYS A 894 26.16 -42.05 15.38
N ILE A 895 26.21 -41.01 16.21
CA ILE A 895 25.30 -39.86 16.10
C ILE A 895 25.90 -38.75 15.23
N LEU A 896 25.09 -38.22 14.33
CA LEU A 896 25.24 -36.89 13.74
C LEU A 896 24.13 -35.99 14.30
N PHE A 897 24.47 -34.75 14.66
CA PHE A 897 23.51 -33.83 15.27
C PHE A 897 23.30 -32.60 14.39
N ILE A 898 22.05 -32.25 14.15
CA ILE A 898 21.68 -31.02 13.44
C ILE A 898 20.79 -30.22 14.39
N CYS A 899 21.07 -28.93 14.54
CA CYS A 899 20.25 -28.06 15.40
C CYS A 899 19.92 -26.73 14.74
N ASN A 900 18.62 -26.41 14.75
CA ASN A 900 18.04 -25.20 14.19
C ASN A 900 16.97 -24.57 15.11
N VAL A 901 16.97 -24.93 16.40
CA VAL A 901 16.12 -24.34 17.45
C VAL A 901 16.22 -22.81 17.44
N ARG A 902 15.07 -22.15 17.65
CA ARG A 902 14.93 -20.70 17.79
C ARG A 902 13.92 -20.39 18.89
N THR A 903 14.38 -20.04 20.08
CA THR A 903 13.49 -19.69 21.20
C THR A 903 13.09 -18.21 21.08
N TYR A 904 11.79 -17.94 20.92
CA TYR A 904 11.26 -16.56 20.97
C TYR A 904 10.45 -16.36 22.25
N ARG A 905 11.01 -15.60 23.21
CA ARG A 905 10.30 -15.15 24.41
C ARG A 905 9.92 -13.68 24.23
N PRO A 906 8.63 -13.32 24.14
CA PRO A 906 8.19 -11.93 23.91
C PRO A 906 8.66 -10.94 25.00
N GLU A 907 8.85 -11.45 26.22
CA GLU A 907 9.17 -10.68 27.42
C GLU A 907 10.66 -10.36 27.58
N GLU A 908 11.53 -11.00 26.81
CA GLU A 908 12.99 -10.83 26.90
C GLU A 908 13.54 -10.01 25.72
N ASN A 909 14.61 -9.26 25.98
CA ASN A 909 15.42 -8.70 24.90
C ASN A 909 15.98 -9.85 24.05
N GLY A 910 15.57 -9.98 22.78
CA GLY A 910 15.92 -11.11 21.90
C GLY A 910 17.41 -11.37 21.58
N GLN A 911 18.34 -10.73 22.30
CA GLN A 911 19.73 -11.19 22.42
C GLN A 911 19.92 -12.24 23.53
N ILE A 912 19.08 -12.23 24.57
CA ILE A 912 19.07 -13.19 25.68
C ILE A 912 18.68 -14.56 25.14
N SER A 913 17.52 -14.66 24.49
CA SER A 913 17.02 -15.92 23.91
C SER A 913 17.97 -16.49 22.83
N LEU A 914 18.68 -15.63 22.08
CA LEU A 914 19.75 -16.05 21.17
C LEU A 914 20.96 -16.69 21.89
N MET A 915 21.36 -16.11 23.02
CA MET A 915 22.46 -16.65 23.84
C MET A 915 22.05 -17.98 24.47
N ASP A 916 20.80 -18.11 24.92
CA ASP A 916 20.22 -19.37 25.41
C ASP A 916 20.21 -20.45 24.32
N ASP A 917 19.77 -20.14 23.09
CA ASP A 917 19.81 -21.06 21.95
C ASP A 917 21.25 -21.55 21.65
N MET A 918 22.24 -20.65 21.65
CA MET A 918 23.65 -21.04 21.49
C MET A 918 24.14 -21.92 22.66
N ASN A 919 23.85 -21.52 23.90
CA ASN A 919 24.25 -22.27 25.09
C ASN A 919 23.65 -23.68 25.09
N ASN A 920 22.38 -23.83 24.72
CA ASN A 920 21.69 -25.12 24.67
C ASN A 920 22.25 -26.01 23.56
N GLN A 921 22.48 -25.48 22.35
CA GLN A 921 23.20 -26.20 21.30
C GLN A 921 24.57 -26.74 21.76
N GLY A 922 25.34 -25.93 22.49
CA GLY A 922 26.62 -26.31 23.06
C GLY A 922 26.50 -27.40 24.14
N LYS A 923 25.54 -27.27 25.06
CA LYS A 923 25.24 -28.29 26.09
C LYS A 923 24.83 -29.62 25.46
N TRP A 924 23.97 -29.60 24.46
CA TRP A 924 23.50 -30.82 23.79
C TRP A 924 24.62 -31.51 23.02
N HIS A 925 25.48 -30.75 22.33
CA HIS A 925 26.71 -31.30 21.75
C HIS A 925 27.61 -31.96 22.82
N SER A 926 27.83 -31.29 23.96
CA SER A 926 28.73 -31.80 25.01
C SER A 926 28.18 -33.06 25.72
N LYS A 927 26.88 -33.09 25.97
CA LYS A 927 26.17 -34.21 26.63
C LYS A 927 26.05 -35.43 25.73
N MET A 928 25.58 -35.23 24.49
CA MET A 928 25.32 -36.32 23.55
C MET A 928 26.60 -36.85 22.86
N ARG A 929 27.68 -36.05 22.86
CA ARG A 929 28.98 -36.37 22.25
C ARG A 929 28.88 -36.93 20.81
N PRO A 930 28.11 -36.27 19.90
CA PRO A 930 27.95 -36.73 18.51
C PRO A 930 29.29 -36.65 17.77
N GLN A 931 29.45 -37.45 16.71
CA GLN A 931 30.69 -37.46 15.91
C GLN A 931 30.98 -36.08 15.31
N VAL A 932 29.95 -35.47 14.73
CA VAL A 932 29.96 -34.11 14.20
C VAL A 932 28.58 -33.48 14.40
N SER A 933 28.54 -32.18 14.64
CA SER A 933 27.32 -31.38 14.67
C SER A 933 27.31 -30.29 13.61
N LEU A 934 26.14 -30.02 13.04
CA LEU A 934 25.81 -28.85 12.25
C LEU A 934 24.92 -27.94 13.10
N LEU A 935 25.49 -26.86 13.63
CA LEU A 935 24.81 -25.97 14.57
C LEU A 935 24.51 -24.61 13.93
N SER A 936 23.42 -23.98 14.37
CA SER A 936 23.10 -22.59 14.05
C SER A 936 24.10 -21.65 14.72
N PHE A 937 24.74 -20.78 13.93
CA PHE A 937 25.81 -19.90 14.41
C PHE A 937 25.51 -18.43 14.07
N ARG A 938 25.12 -17.68 15.11
CA ARG A 938 24.78 -16.27 15.05
C ARG A 938 25.20 -15.60 16.36
N LEU A 939 26.20 -14.73 16.30
CA LEU A 939 26.74 -14.09 17.50
C LEU A 939 25.77 -13.02 18.05
N PRO A 940 25.57 -12.94 19.39
CA PRO A 940 24.92 -11.78 20.01
C PRO A 940 25.82 -10.54 19.87
N ARG A 941 25.22 -9.35 19.88
CA ARG A 941 25.95 -8.07 19.77
C ARG A 941 26.60 -7.66 21.09
N THR A 942 26.03 -8.09 22.21
CA THR A 942 26.55 -7.87 23.56
C THR A 942 26.51 -9.20 24.32
N PRO A 943 27.65 -9.71 24.83
CA PRO A 943 29.01 -9.15 24.73
C PRO A 943 29.59 -9.25 23.29
N ASP A 944 30.52 -8.36 22.93
CA ASP A 944 31.23 -8.38 21.62
C ASP A 944 32.14 -9.61 21.46
N LYS A 945 32.41 -10.34 22.54
CA LYS A 945 33.21 -11.56 22.55
C LYS A 945 32.41 -12.68 23.19
N ILE A 946 32.25 -13.81 22.49
CA ILE A 946 31.75 -15.05 23.09
C ILE A 946 32.82 -16.16 22.99
N THR A 947 32.72 -17.12 23.90
CA THR A 947 33.53 -18.35 23.85
C THR A 947 32.60 -19.49 23.44
N TYR A 948 32.88 -20.12 22.30
CA TYR A 948 32.06 -21.18 21.71
C TYR A 948 32.94 -22.27 21.08
N TYR A 949 32.37 -23.40 20.69
CA TYR A 949 33.11 -24.49 20.06
C TYR A 949 33.82 -24.05 18.77
N ASP A 950 35.09 -24.42 18.64
CA ASP A 950 35.84 -24.30 17.41
C ASP A 950 35.26 -25.22 16.32
N GLY A 951 35.24 -24.72 15.10
CA GLY A 951 34.54 -25.37 14.01
C GLY A 951 34.66 -24.58 12.71
N HIS A 952 34.21 -25.20 11.62
CA HIS A 952 34.22 -24.55 10.31
C HIS A 952 32.92 -23.77 10.11
N GLN A 953 33.02 -22.44 9.98
CA GLN A 953 31.89 -21.58 9.62
C GLN A 953 31.60 -21.76 8.13
N ILE A 954 30.44 -22.33 7.80
CA ILE A 954 29.98 -22.57 6.43
C ILE A 954 28.91 -21.53 6.09
N ILE A 955 29.12 -20.84 4.98
CA ILE A 955 28.18 -19.89 4.40
C ILE A 955 27.03 -20.69 3.79
N GLU A 956 25.78 -20.38 4.14
CA GLU A 956 24.63 -21.05 3.53
C GLU A 956 24.28 -20.40 2.18
N PRO A 957 24.11 -21.19 1.08
CA PRO A 957 23.64 -20.65 -0.20
C PRO A 957 22.15 -20.30 -0.09
N TRP A 958 21.66 -19.33 -0.87
CA TRP A 958 20.26 -18.87 -0.81
C TRP A 958 19.84 -18.30 0.57
N ALA A 959 20.80 -17.90 1.40
CA ALA A 959 20.55 -17.14 2.63
C ALA A 959 20.04 -15.71 2.33
N SER A 960 19.45 -15.01 3.29
CA SER A 960 19.13 -13.59 3.11
C SER A 960 20.41 -12.73 3.01
N LYS A 961 20.45 -11.70 2.16
CA LYS A 961 21.52 -10.69 2.16
C LYS A 961 21.65 -9.93 3.49
N ARG A 962 20.58 -9.93 4.32
CA ARG A 962 20.54 -9.35 5.66
C ARG A 962 20.86 -10.39 6.76
N SER A 963 21.31 -11.60 6.40
CA SER A 963 21.65 -12.61 7.40
C SER A 963 22.89 -12.18 8.19
N ILE A 964 22.83 -12.38 9.51
CA ILE A 964 24.00 -12.39 10.40
C ILE A 964 24.18 -13.79 11.03
N GLU A 965 23.69 -14.81 10.32
CA GLU A 965 23.67 -16.22 10.69
C GLU A 965 24.36 -17.03 9.59
N CYS A 966 25.15 -18.01 10.01
CA CYS A 966 25.68 -19.08 9.17
C CYS A 966 25.59 -20.41 9.94
N ARG A 967 26.16 -21.50 9.40
CA ARG A 967 26.33 -22.74 10.18
C ARG A 967 27.75 -22.91 10.67
N ILE A 968 27.91 -23.56 11.82
CA ILE A 968 29.21 -24.02 12.29
C ILE A 968 29.23 -25.54 12.38
N VAL A 969 30.27 -26.14 11.80
CA VAL A 969 30.51 -27.59 11.87
C VAL A 969 31.49 -27.89 13.00
N VAL A 970 30.98 -28.51 14.06
CA VAL A 970 31.69 -28.82 15.31
C VAL A 970 31.97 -30.31 15.39
N LYS A 971 33.21 -30.72 15.68
CA LYS A 971 33.58 -32.14 15.88
C LYS A 971 33.38 -32.53 17.35
N LYS A 972 33.15 -33.82 17.61
CA LYS A 972 32.95 -34.43 18.95
C LYS A 972 33.79 -33.86 20.10
N ASP A 973 35.09 -33.67 19.85
CA ASP A 973 36.08 -33.21 20.84
C ASP A 973 36.68 -31.84 20.44
N ALA A 974 35.84 -30.97 19.85
CA ALA A 974 36.21 -29.61 19.53
C ALA A 974 36.57 -28.80 20.78
N LYS A 975 37.63 -28.00 20.69
CA LYS A 975 38.05 -27.08 21.75
C LYS A 975 37.18 -25.83 21.72
N MET A 976 37.04 -25.16 22.86
CA MET A 976 36.42 -23.83 22.89
C MET A 976 37.39 -22.79 22.32
N THR A 977 36.89 -21.85 21.53
CA THR A 977 37.62 -20.71 20.98
C THR A 977 36.81 -19.41 21.14
N ASN A 978 37.46 -18.27 20.90
CA ASN A 978 36.84 -16.96 21.05
C ASN A 978 36.39 -16.41 19.69
N TYR A 979 35.14 -15.98 19.63
CA TYR A 979 34.53 -15.34 18.47
C TYR A 979 34.17 -13.89 18.81
N TYR A 980 34.48 -12.97 17.89
CA TYR A 980 34.22 -11.55 18.03
C TYR A 980 33.06 -11.13 17.13
N TYR A 981 32.03 -10.49 17.68
CA TYR A 981 30.84 -10.06 16.95
C TYR A 981 31.22 -9.11 15.81
N ASN A 982 32.04 -8.11 16.08
CA ASN A 982 32.50 -7.16 15.07
C ASN A 982 33.27 -7.84 13.91
N GLU A 983 34.16 -8.81 14.17
CA GLU A 983 34.89 -9.52 13.10
C GLU A 983 33.93 -10.37 12.24
N PHE A 984 32.97 -11.04 12.89
CA PHE A 984 32.00 -11.93 12.24
C PHE A 984 30.95 -11.16 11.41
N GLU A 985 30.38 -10.08 11.95
CA GLU A 985 29.42 -9.22 11.24
C GLU A 985 30.07 -8.60 10.00
N ASN A 986 31.30 -8.09 10.13
CA ASN A 986 32.04 -7.52 9.00
C ASN A 986 32.36 -8.56 7.93
N SER A 987 32.75 -9.79 8.31
CA SER A 987 33.02 -10.87 7.36
C SER A 987 31.75 -11.31 6.60
N LEU A 988 30.60 -11.42 7.28
CA LEU A 988 29.32 -11.72 6.63
C LEU A 988 28.84 -10.59 5.72
N ARG A 989 28.96 -9.33 6.15
CA ARG A 989 28.64 -8.16 5.34
C ARG A 989 29.52 -8.06 4.10
N GLN A 990 30.84 -8.29 4.23
CA GLN A 990 31.78 -8.33 3.10
C GLN A 990 31.41 -9.44 2.11
N PHE A 991 31.06 -10.63 2.60
CA PHE A 991 30.57 -11.71 1.74
C PHE A 991 29.29 -11.30 1.00
N HIS A 992 28.29 -10.78 1.70
CA HIS A 992 26.99 -10.41 1.11
C HIS A 992 27.08 -9.25 0.12
N ASP A 993 27.87 -8.21 0.40
CA ASP A 993 27.93 -7.00 -0.43
C ASP A 993 28.98 -7.07 -1.56
N ILE A 994 29.91 -8.03 -1.52
CA ILE A 994 30.97 -8.18 -2.54
C ILE A 994 30.98 -9.60 -3.10
N ALA A 995 31.45 -10.59 -2.34
CA ALA A 995 31.77 -11.91 -2.89
C ALA A 995 30.53 -12.63 -3.47
N ARG A 996 29.35 -12.47 -2.86
CA ARG A 996 28.12 -13.09 -3.33
C ARG A 996 27.64 -12.58 -4.69
N VAL A 997 28.01 -11.34 -5.05
CA VAL A 997 27.59 -10.62 -6.26
C VAL A 997 28.72 -10.51 -7.30
N MET A 998 29.71 -11.40 -7.22
CA MET A 998 30.72 -11.62 -8.27
C MET A 998 30.23 -12.64 -9.30
N TYR A 999 30.81 -12.59 -10.50
CA TYR A 999 30.62 -13.61 -11.54
C TYR A 999 31.47 -14.86 -11.26
N TYR A 1000 30.84 -16.03 -11.29
CA TYR A 1000 31.46 -17.34 -11.06
C TYR A 1000 31.26 -18.25 -12.29
N GLU A 1001 32.34 -18.53 -13.00
CA GLU A 1001 32.29 -19.38 -14.18
C GLU A 1001 31.94 -20.83 -13.85
N HIS A 1002 31.11 -21.44 -14.71
CA HIS A 1002 30.74 -22.85 -14.65
C HIS A 1002 30.23 -23.34 -16.00
N ASN A 1003 30.33 -24.64 -16.27
CA ASN A 1003 29.98 -25.22 -17.57
C ASN A 1003 28.60 -25.93 -17.62
N MET A 1004 27.69 -25.55 -16.71
CA MET A 1004 26.29 -26.01 -16.76
C MET A 1004 25.53 -25.51 -17.99
N ASP A 1005 26.05 -24.48 -18.67
CA ASP A 1005 25.57 -23.96 -19.96
C ASP A 1005 25.58 -25.00 -21.10
N GLU A 1006 26.36 -26.08 -20.96
CA GLU A 1006 26.45 -27.16 -21.96
C GLU A 1006 25.29 -28.16 -21.90
N VAL A 1007 24.43 -28.08 -20.88
CA VAL A 1007 23.30 -28.98 -20.67
C VAL A 1007 22.01 -28.20 -20.48
N GLU A 1008 20.87 -28.81 -20.81
CA GLU A 1008 19.57 -28.23 -20.52
C GLU A 1008 19.34 -28.25 -19.01
N THR A 1009 19.28 -27.07 -18.38
CA THR A 1009 19.20 -26.91 -16.93
C THR A 1009 18.33 -25.70 -16.58
N GLU A 1010 17.65 -25.76 -15.43
CA GLU A 1010 16.87 -24.64 -14.93
C GLU A 1010 17.82 -23.53 -14.42
N GLY A 1011 17.82 -22.36 -15.07
CA GLY A 1011 18.22 -21.05 -14.52
C GLY A 1011 19.50 -20.88 -13.68
N LEU A 1012 20.52 -21.72 -13.83
CA LEU A 1012 21.81 -21.57 -13.12
C LEU A 1012 22.66 -20.46 -13.78
N ASP A 1013 22.69 -19.27 -13.18
CA ASP A 1013 23.20 -18.04 -13.81
C ASP A 1013 24.53 -17.52 -13.25
N HIS A 1014 25.54 -18.37 -13.03
CA HIS A 1014 26.91 -17.92 -12.73
C HIS A 1014 27.08 -16.99 -11.50
N CYS A 1015 26.12 -16.95 -10.57
CA CYS A 1015 26.29 -16.27 -9.29
C CYS A 1015 26.91 -17.21 -8.23
N TYR A 1016 27.28 -16.65 -7.06
CA TYR A 1016 27.83 -17.46 -5.96
C TYR A 1016 26.88 -18.59 -5.54
N ASP A 1017 25.59 -18.31 -5.41
CA ASP A 1017 24.61 -19.30 -4.92
C ASP A 1017 24.45 -20.47 -5.90
N CYS A 1018 24.33 -20.20 -7.20
CA CYS A 1018 24.33 -21.22 -8.24
C CYS A 1018 25.64 -22.03 -8.26
N ARG A 1019 26.81 -21.37 -8.16
CA ARG A 1019 28.10 -22.09 -8.15
C ARG A 1019 28.28 -22.94 -6.89
N ALA A 1020 27.82 -22.47 -5.74
CA ALA A 1020 27.81 -23.21 -4.48
C ALA A 1020 26.89 -24.43 -4.56
N GLU A 1021 25.69 -24.29 -5.13
CA GLU A 1021 24.77 -25.40 -5.35
C GLU A 1021 25.36 -26.45 -6.28
N ILE A 1022 25.88 -26.06 -7.46
CA ILE A 1022 26.56 -26.96 -8.40
C ILE A 1022 27.68 -27.72 -7.68
N PHE A 1023 28.50 -27.04 -6.87
CA PHE A 1023 29.58 -27.67 -6.12
C PHE A 1023 29.06 -28.73 -5.13
N ILE A 1024 28.03 -28.41 -4.34
CA ILE A 1024 27.43 -29.33 -3.35
C ILE A 1024 26.86 -30.58 -4.04
N LEU A 1025 26.04 -30.38 -5.08
CA LEU A 1025 25.40 -31.49 -5.79
C LEU A 1025 26.43 -32.35 -6.53
N GLN A 1026 27.45 -31.75 -7.14
CA GLN A 1026 28.52 -32.51 -7.79
C GLN A 1026 29.34 -33.35 -6.78
N GLU A 1027 29.61 -32.87 -5.57
CA GLU A 1027 30.29 -33.68 -4.54
C GLU A 1027 29.42 -34.87 -4.10
N TYR A 1028 28.10 -34.69 -3.95
CA TYR A 1028 27.15 -35.78 -3.67
C TYR A 1028 27.11 -36.80 -4.82
N ILE A 1029 26.89 -36.35 -6.06
CA ILE A 1029 26.77 -37.20 -7.25
C ILE A 1029 28.06 -37.99 -7.48
N LYS A 1030 29.24 -37.35 -7.39
CA LYS A 1030 30.54 -38.05 -7.50
C LYS A 1030 30.68 -39.15 -6.45
N LYS A 1031 30.24 -38.92 -5.22
CA LYS A 1031 30.40 -39.86 -4.11
C LYS A 1031 29.44 -41.05 -4.18
N PHE A 1032 28.14 -40.79 -4.37
CA PHE A 1032 27.11 -41.82 -4.24
C PHE A 1032 26.60 -42.35 -5.60
N GLN A 1033 26.53 -41.53 -6.64
CA GLN A 1033 26.00 -41.92 -7.95
C GLN A 1033 27.06 -42.25 -9.02
N LYS A 1034 28.35 -41.95 -8.73
CA LYS A 1034 29.55 -42.33 -9.51
C LYS A 1034 29.37 -42.19 -11.04
N PRO A 1035 29.17 -40.97 -11.57
CA PRO A 1035 28.98 -40.74 -13.00
C PRO A 1035 30.22 -41.14 -13.81
N LYS A 1036 29.99 -41.69 -15.01
CA LYS A 1036 31.06 -42.26 -15.86
C LYS A 1036 31.95 -41.20 -16.50
N ASN A 1037 31.44 -39.99 -16.70
CA ASN A 1037 32.14 -38.87 -17.32
C ASN A 1037 31.53 -37.53 -16.90
N GLU A 1038 32.19 -36.44 -17.31
CA GLU A 1038 31.78 -35.08 -16.94
C GLU A 1038 30.42 -34.66 -17.53
N LYS A 1039 30.04 -35.17 -18.71
CA LYS A 1039 28.74 -34.91 -19.31
C LYS A 1039 27.61 -35.54 -18.47
N GLU A 1040 27.79 -36.77 -18.00
CA GLU A 1040 26.86 -37.45 -17.09
C GLU A 1040 26.79 -36.73 -15.73
N LEU A 1041 27.92 -36.26 -15.20
CA LEU A 1041 27.94 -35.42 -13.99
C LEU A 1041 27.12 -34.14 -14.17
N LYS A 1042 27.26 -33.44 -15.31
CA LYS A 1042 26.50 -32.22 -15.62
C LYS A 1042 25.00 -32.50 -15.74
N ILE A 1043 24.60 -33.55 -16.48
CA ILE A 1043 23.20 -33.96 -16.61
C ILE A 1043 22.59 -34.28 -15.23
N LYS A 1044 23.22 -35.16 -14.45
CA LYS A 1044 22.75 -35.51 -13.08
C LYS A 1044 22.69 -34.31 -12.13
N THR A 1045 23.59 -33.32 -12.30
CA THR A 1045 23.56 -32.09 -11.51
C THR A 1045 22.34 -31.23 -11.85
N ALA A 1046 22.02 -31.11 -13.15
CA ALA A 1046 20.82 -30.40 -13.61
C ALA A 1046 19.52 -31.11 -13.16
N GLU A 1047 19.46 -32.43 -13.33
CA GLU A 1047 18.35 -33.28 -12.87
C GLU A 1047 18.12 -33.13 -11.36
N MET A 1048 19.16 -33.26 -10.55
CA MET A 1048 19.05 -33.14 -9.08
C MET A 1048 18.70 -31.71 -8.63
N SER A 1049 19.21 -30.67 -9.29
CA SER A 1049 18.83 -29.27 -8.99
C SER A 1049 17.35 -29.00 -9.30
N ALA A 1050 16.84 -29.55 -10.40
CA ALA A 1050 15.42 -29.49 -10.76
C ALA A 1050 14.53 -30.33 -9.84
N ASP A 1051 14.99 -31.52 -9.44
CA ASP A 1051 14.26 -32.38 -8.48
C ASP A 1051 14.19 -31.76 -7.09
N ILE A 1052 15.25 -31.09 -6.63
CA ILE A 1052 15.20 -30.27 -5.41
C ILE A 1052 14.10 -29.20 -5.55
N SER A 1053 14.03 -28.48 -6.68
CA SER A 1053 12.98 -27.48 -6.94
C SER A 1053 11.56 -28.07 -6.91
N LYS A 1054 11.38 -29.35 -7.27
CA LYS A 1054 10.08 -30.04 -7.18
C LYS A 1054 9.74 -30.45 -5.74
N ASN A 1055 10.71 -30.97 -4.99
CA ASN A 1055 10.46 -31.67 -3.71
C ASN A 1055 10.51 -30.76 -2.47
N ILE A 1056 11.10 -29.55 -2.52
CA ILE A 1056 11.09 -28.60 -1.38
C ILE A 1056 9.92 -27.61 -1.42
N VAL A 1057 8.95 -27.89 -2.29
CA VAL A 1057 7.83 -27.02 -2.63
C VAL A 1057 6.57 -27.80 -2.30
N ASP A 1058 5.86 -27.37 -1.25
CA ASP A 1058 4.52 -27.86 -0.88
C ASP A 1058 3.65 -27.99 -2.14
N GLU A 1059 2.90 -29.08 -2.30
CA GLU A 1059 2.22 -29.40 -3.57
C GLU A 1059 1.27 -28.28 -4.02
N ASN A 1060 0.70 -27.53 -3.07
CA ASN A 1060 -0.17 -26.37 -3.33
C ASN A 1060 0.60 -25.13 -3.84
N ARG A 1061 1.92 -25.07 -3.59
CA ARG A 1061 2.77 -23.85 -3.66
C ARG A 1061 3.09 -23.37 -5.07
N ASN A 1062 2.97 -24.22 -6.09
CA ASN A 1062 3.18 -23.84 -7.48
C ASN A 1062 1.99 -23.06 -8.08
N GLU A 1063 0.76 -23.27 -7.57
CA GLU A 1063 -0.41 -22.51 -8.00
C GLU A 1063 -0.41 -21.08 -7.42
N LEU A 1064 0.13 -20.95 -6.20
CA LEU A 1064 0.17 -19.72 -5.41
C LEU A 1064 1.02 -18.58 -6.03
N LEU A 1065 2.07 -18.90 -6.78
CA LEU A 1065 2.91 -17.91 -7.47
C LEU A 1065 2.43 -17.58 -8.89
N GLY A 1066 1.52 -18.38 -9.46
CA GLY A 1066 1.16 -18.32 -10.89
C GLY A 1066 2.27 -18.80 -11.85
N PHE A 1067 3.40 -19.26 -11.31
CA PHE A 1067 4.52 -19.91 -12.01
C PHE A 1067 5.21 -20.87 -11.04
N LYS A 1068 5.83 -21.94 -11.55
CA LYS A 1068 6.57 -22.87 -10.68
C LYS A 1068 7.78 -22.15 -10.07
N ARG A 1069 8.00 -22.28 -8.75
CA ARG A 1069 9.22 -21.77 -8.09
C ARG A 1069 10.42 -22.67 -8.39
N THR A 1070 10.81 -22.63 -9.66
CA THR A 1070 11.97 -23.27 -10.24
C THR A 1070 13.00 -22.20 -10.57
N LEU A 1071 14.24 -22.61 -10.87
CA LEU A 1071 15.24 -21.67 -11.35
C LEU A 1071 14.81 -21.04 -12.71
N ASN A 1072 13.84 -21.58 -13.44
CA ASN A 1072 13.32 -21.03 -14.71
C ASN A 1072 12.70 -19.61 -14.64
N VAL A 1073 12.50 -19.07 -13.43
CA VAL A 1073 12.16 -17.65 -13.21
C VAL A 1073 13.35 -16.74 -13.57
N VAL A 1074 14.57 -17.28 -13.44
CA VAL A 1074 15.79 -16.84 -14.11
C VAL A 1074 15.70 -17.35 -15.55
N PRO A 1075 15.80 -16.49 -16.59
CA PRO A 1075 15.37 -16.85 -17.93
C PRO A 1075 16.22 -17.97 -18.53
N ALA A 1076 15.57 -19.08 -18.85
CA ALA A 1076 16.20 -20.17 -19.61
C ALA A 1076 16.71 -19.67 -20.97
N LYS A 1077 17.91 -20.10 -21.38
CA LYS A 1077 18.47 -19.73 -22.68
C LYS A 1077 17.66 -20.35 -23.82
N GLY A 1078 17.08 -19.49 -24.65
CA GLY A 1078 16.76 -19.84 -26.04
C GLY A 1078 18.03 -20.23 -26.81
N LYS A 1079 17.88 -21.07 -27.84
CA LYS A 1079 18.99 -21.77 -28.53
C LYS A 1079 20.09 -20.84 -29.10
N ILE A 1080 21.29 -21.40 -29.11
CA ILE A 1080 22.63 -20.78 -29.31
C ILE A 1080 22.96 -20.53 -30.80
N TYR A 1081 23.73 -19.47 -31.09
CA TYR A 1081 24.86 -19.36 -32.05
C TYR A 1081 25.59 -18.03 -31.77
N SER A 1082 26.92 -17.85 -31.85
CA SER A 1082 28.08 -18.77 -31.74
C SER A 1082 29.33 -17.92 -31.42
N SER A 1083 30.39 -18.57 -30.95
CA SER A 1083 31.73 -18.00 -30.68
C SER A 1083 32.22 -16.94 -31.66
N ASN A 1084 32.71 -15.82 -31.11
CA ASN A 1084 34.13 -15.45 -31.22
C ASN A 1084 34.53 -14.54 -30.04
N VAL A 1085 35.77 -14.73 -29.59
CA VAL A 1085 36.39 -14.19 -28.37
C VAL A 1085 36.62 -12.68 -28.45
#